data_AF-A0A8B9QWD5-F1
#
_entry.id   AF-A0A8B9QWD5-F1
#
_cell.length_a   1.000
_cell.length_b   1.000
_cell.length_c   1.000
_cell.angle_alpha   90.00
_cell.angle_beta   90.00
_cell.angle_gamma   90.00
#
_symmetry.space_group_name_H-M   'P 1'
#
loop_
_entity.id
_entity.type
_entity.pdbx_description
1 polymer ?
#
loop_
_entity_poly.entity_id
_entity_poly.type
_entity_poly.pdbx_seq_one_letter_code
_entity_poly.pdbx_strand_id
1 'polypeptide(L)'
;MPDADPRLDPGRWAAASFRPRGAPSAPAPRPRRGFWRRLGGCCGCCGCCRRGNEDWEPPPGEVPGRRPPQPIRPGGFRDFGAILGVPGVVSPRGFHRPPPAGLLAPRGLVVGSAANRVAHHTAEFACPHLVVRRGQPFDLRVLLPRPFDPEDDSLCVELTLGPNPQVAKGTHVLIPLGETSATGWTAEEEDPGEGAEPPGGPSLRLRVTAPPDAPIGRYRLSVKTRTGVGEYAAPFEDANDVIVLFNPWCPDDNVYMEKTSDLNEYVLNETGRIFYGTEDQIAERSWNYGQFDAGVLEACLYILDRRGMPHSARGDPVMVSRVVSAMVNSLDDNGVLVGNWTGDYAQGTNPSAWAGSVDILRAYHRGGAPVRFGQCWVFAGVMTTVLRCLGLPTRTVTNYNSAHDTDVSLTTDIYFDENMRPMERLNTDSVWNFHVVDATPQETSSGLFCCGPCSVTAVKNGEVFLKYDTPFVFAEVNSDKVYWQRQPNGAFSVVHVEEGAIGRRISTLGAGSGARIDITHQYKHPEGSEEERRAVSTATSHGSRPRTRGTPSTGEVTVTVGAGPAVAGAELELRVVARNQGAEPRTLRLRLALAPVRYTGVSGPPFRQEQHRRACAPGETVTMTVGYAEYGPHVGDQDALKLSVAGAVEETGQVVAKELRLLAPAVVGQEVPVQVVFQNPLPRALTGAVLRMEGAGLSCPQAVNVGWGHGDNGGGGTLRLRQPVVPLRPGRRRLVAAMESTQLGPVHGTLQFDAAPDPTGSTGNAGSAAEPPPRTRRGRRRRARPAGTTGG
;
A
#
# COMPACT_ATOMS: atom_id res chain seq x y z
N MET A 1 -46.42 22.13 2.94
CA MET A 1 -45.03 22.58 2.79
C MET A 1 -44.77 23.66 3.82
N PRO A 2 -43.73 23.47 4.65
CA PRO A 2 -42.79 24.54 4.92
C PRO A 2 -41.33 24.08 4.70
N ASP A 3 -40.47 25.09 4.59
CA ASP A 3 -39.15 25.11 3.97
C ASP A 3 -38.07 24.21 4.60
N ALA A 4 -37.16 23.73 3.74
CA ALA A 4 -35.95 23.01 4.13
C ALA A 4 -34.78 23.99 4.42
N ASP A 5 -34.20 23.85 5.61
CA ASP A 5 -33.02 24.59 6.12
C ASP A 5 -31.73 24.16 5.38
N PRO A 6 -30.96 25.09 4.78
CA PRO A 6 -29.79 24.76 3.95
C PRO A 6 -28.48 24.57 4.74
N ARG A 7 -28.49 23.86 5.88
CA ARG A 7 -27.32 23.70 6.77
C ARG A 7 -26.86 22.26 7.02
N LEU A 8 -27.01 21.38 6.02
CA LEU A 8 -26.33 20.08 5.99
C LEU A 8 -25.04 20.20 5.17
N ASP A 9 -23.94 20.51 5.86
CA ASP A 9 -22.57 20.51 5.34
C ASP A 9 -21.96 19.11 5.57
N PRO A 10 -21.76 18.28 4.54
CA PRO A 10 -21.04 17.01 4.69
C PRO A 10 -19.54 17.28 4.75
N GLY A 11 -18.93 16.84 5.85
CA GLY A 11 -17.57 17.14 6.25
C GLY A 11 -16.50 17.02 5.16
N ARG A 12 -15.72 18.10 5.03
CA ARG A 12 -14.30 18.27 4.65
C ARG A 12 -13.65 17.48 3.50
N TRP A 13 -14.33 16.56 2.82
CA TRP A 13 -13.81 15.84 1.65
C TRP A 13 -14.57 16.15 0.34
N ALA A 14 -15.53 17.08 0.37
CA ALA A 14 -16.31 17.49 -0.80
C ALA A 14 -15.82 18.78 -1.50
N ALA A 15 -14.90 19.55 -0.89
CA ALA A 15 -14.54 20.88 -1.38
C ALA A 15 -13.06 21.01 -1.81
N ALA A 16 -12.64 20.19 -2.77
CA ALA A 16 -11.45 20.47 -3.59
C ALA A 16 -11.85 20.48 -5.07
N SER A 17 -12.77 21.38 -5.44
CA SER A 17 -13.13 21.61 -6.84
C SER A 17 -12.00 22.34 -7.56
N PHE A 18 -11.39 21.67 -8.54
CA PHE A 18 -10.47 22.22 -9.52
C PHE A 18 -11.12 23.39 -10.28
N ARG A 19 -10.54 24.60 -10.20
CA ARG A 19 -10.84 25.71 -11.11
C ARG A 19 -9.65 25.97 -12.04
N PRO A 20 -9.82 25.94 -13.38
CA PRO A 20 -8.75 26.31 -14.30
C PRO A 20 -8.48 27.82 -14.20
N ARG A 21 -7.24 28.22 -13.92
CA ARG A 21 -6.85 29.63 -13.87
C ARG A 21 -6.72 30.21 -15.29
N GLY A 22 -7.51 31.25 -15.57
CA GLY A 22 -7.25 32.21 -16.66
C GLY A 22 -6.04 33.10 -16.36
N ALA A 23 -5.51 33.72 -17.42
CA ALA A 23 -4.22 34.44 -17.52
C ALA A 23 -3.98 35.58 -16.50
N PRO A 24 -2.71 35.99 -16.26
CA PRO A 24 -2.32 36.80 -15.10
C PRO A 24 -2.41 38.32 -15.33
N SER A 25 -2.83 39.05 -14.30
CA SER A 25 -2.65 40.51 -14.16
C SER A 25 -1.56 40.85 -13.13
N ALA A 26 -0.87 41.97 -13.35
CA ALA A 26 0.41 42.42 -12.75
C ALA A 26 0.44 42.59 -11.21
N PRO A 27 1.64 42.59 -10.57
CA PRO A 27 1.76 42.69 -9.10
C PRO A 27 1.92 44.13 -8.58
N ALA A 28 1.37 44.38 -7.38
CA ALA A 28 1.53 45.60 -6.59
C ALA A 28 2.76 45.51 -5.63
N PRO A 29 3.31 46.65 -5.12
CA PRO A 29 4.65 46.70 -4.53
C PRO A 29 4.71 46.41 -3.02
N ARG A 30 5.88 45.94 -2.55
CA ARG A 30 6.21 45.61 -1.15
C ARG A 30 6.65 46.85 -0.33
N PRO A 31 6.38 46.93 1.00
CA PRO A 31 6.91 47.97 1.86
C PRO A 31 8.29 47.64 2.47
N ARG A 32 9.01 48.69 2.85
CA ARG A 32 10.44 48.76 3.23
C ARG A 32 10.72 48.36 4.70
N ARG A 33 11.95 47.87 4.94
CA ARG A 33 12.56 47.61 6.26
C ARG A 33 13.20 48.87 6.88
N GLY A 34 13.16 48.93 8.22
CA GLY A 34 13.96 49.73 9.16
C GLY A 34 13.35 49.49 10.56
N PHE A 35 14.01 49.51 11.71
CA PHE A 35 15.35 49.86 12.18
C PHE A 35 15.38 49.41 13.66
N TRP A 36 16.48 48.85 14.17
CA TRP A 36 17.08 49.06 15.52
C TRP A 36 18.12 47.97 15.83
N ARG A 37 19.29 48.45 16.26
CA ARG A 37 20.51 47.71 16.58
C ARG A 37 20.74 47.73 18.10
N ARG A 38 21.40 46.66 18.58
CA ARG A 38 22.43 46.58 19.63
C ARG A 38 22.07 46.69 21.12
N LEU A 39 22.41 45.62 21.84
CA LEU A 39 23.34 45.49 23.00
C LEU A 39 23.34 43.98 23.35
N GLY A 40 24.40 43.23 23.65
CA GLY A 40 25.84 43.42 23.79
C GLY A 40 26.45 42.14 24.39
N GLY A 41 27.76 41.93 24.25
CA GLY A 41 28.58 41.17 25.22
C GLY A 41 28.98 39.72 24.87
N CYS A 42 30.27 39.52 24.63
CA CYS A 42 30.95 38.23 24.51
C CYS A 42 31.11 37.50 25.87
N CYS A 43 31.08 36.17 25.87
CA CYS A 43 32.02 35.33 26.66
C CYS A 43 32.01 33.88 26.13
N GLY A 44 33.20 33.27 26.05
CA GLY A 44 33.40 31.88 25.66
C GLY A 44 33.32 30.91 26.85
N CYS A 45 33.28 29.62 26.49
CA CYS A 45 33.46 28.45 27.35
C CYS A 45 32.26 28.04 28.24
N CYS A 46 31.35 27.22 27.69
CA CYS A 46 30.90 25.97 28.31
C CYS A 46 29.99 25.20 27.35
N GLY A 47 30.16 23.88 27.30
CA GLY A 47 29.40 22.97 26.46
C GLY A 47 27.96 22.74 26.93
N CYS A 48 27.21 22.10 26.03
CA CYS A 48 25.85 21.57 26.13
C CYS A 48 24.74 22.38 25.44
N CYS A 49 24.05 21.65 24.54
CA CYS A 49 22.68 21.84 24.11
C CYS A 49 22.37 23.03 23.16
N ARG A 50 22.44 22.74 21.85
CA ARG A 50 21.39 23.05 20.84
C ARG A 50 21.84 22.55 19.47
N ARG A 51 21.69 21.24 19.20
CA ARG A 51 21.50 20.77 17.81
C ARG A 51 20.01 20.93 17.52
N GLY A 52 19.64 22.07 16.96
CA GLY A 52 18.28 22.38 16.53
C GLY A 52 18.12 22.06 15.05
N ASN A 53 17.03 21.35 14.74
CA ASN A 53 16.32 21.27 13.46
C ASN A 53 17.14 21.47 12.17
N GLU A 54 17.52 20.35 11.56
CA GLU A 54 17.69 20.25 10.10
C GLU A 54 16.55 19.37 9.56
N ASP A 55 15.32 19.87 9.63
CA ASP A 55 14.28 19.43 8.70
C ASP A 55 14.43 20.34 7.46
N TRP A 56 14.66 19.71 6.30
CA TRP A 56 15.06 20.37 5.06
C TRP A 56 14.03 21.41 4.58
N GLU A 57 14.38 22.69 4.69
CA GLU A 57 13.89 23.73 3.78
C GLU A 57 14.85 23.82 2.58
N PRO A 58 14.35 23.98 1.34
CA PRO A 58 15.24 24.15 0.20
C PRO A 58 16.13 25.39 0.41
N PRO A 59 17.45 25.28 0.19
CA PRO A 59 18.36 26.41 0.34
C PRO A 59 17.95 27.55 -0.60
N PRO A 60 18.12 28.82 -0.18
CA PRO A 60 17.82 29.96 -1.05
C PRO A 60 18.76 29.96 -2.25
N GLY A 61 18.27 29.45 -3.38
CA GLY A 61 19.04 29.29 -4.62
C GLY A 61 18.47 28.26 -5.59
N GLU A 62 17.67 27.30 -5.13
CA GLU A 62 17.04 26.29 -6.00
C GLU A 62 15.51 26.45 -6.00
N VAL A 63 15.01 27.27 -6.93
CA VAL A 63 13.59 27.29 -7.29
C VAL A 63 13.44 26.64 -8.68
N PRO A 64 13.05 25.36 -8.79
CA PRO A 64 12.66 24.79 -10.07
C PRO A 64 11.24 25.26 -10.40
N GLY A 65 11.13 26.34 -11.17
CA GLY A 65 9.81 26.86 -11.51
C GLY A 65 9.80 28.18 -12.26
N ARG A 66 10.49 28.26 -13.41
CA ARG A 66 10.14 29.16 -14.54
C ARG A 66 11.04 28.90 -15.74
N ARG A 67 10.88 27.74 -16.39
CA ARG A 67 11.21 27.59 -17.81
C ARG A 67 10.12 26.72 -18.46
N PRO A 68 9.67 27.05 -19.68
CA PRO A 68 8.70 26.20 -20.36
C PRO A 68 9.30 24.81 -20.55
N PRO A 69 8.48 23.74 -20.46
CA PRO A 69 8.97 22.39 -20.63
C PRO A 69 9.57 22.29 -22.04
N GLN A 70 10.86 21.97 -22.14
CA GLN A 70 11.35 21.43 -23.40
C GLN A 70 10.72 20.04 -23.56
N PRO A 71 10.19 19.71 -24.75
CA PRO A 71 9.56 18.43 -24.97
C PRO A 71 10.62 17.33 -24.87
N ILE A 72 10.56 16.54 -23.79
CA ILE A 72 11.17 15.22 -23.77
C ILE A 72 10.37 14.40 -24.79
N ARG A 73 10.97 14.18 -25.97
CA ARG A 73 10.37 13.31 -26.98
C ARG A 73 10.28 11.90 -26.39
N PRO A 74 9.11 11.23 -26.45
CA PRO A 74 9.05 9.81 -26.16
C PRO A 74 9.90 9.10 -27.19
N GLY A 75 10.94 8.38 -26.75
CA GLY A 75 11.66 7.45 -27.61
C GLY A 75 10.71 6.35 -28.03
N GLY A 76 10.12 6.50 -29.22
CA GLY A 76 9.28 5.46 -29.83
C GLY A 76 10.13 4.23 -30.13
N PHE A 77 9.69 3.09 -29.61
CA PHE A 77 10.09 1.78 -30.13
C PHE A 77 9.84 1.75 -31.64
N ARG A 78 10.89 1.52 -32.42
CA ARG A 78 10.78 1.21 -33.86
C ARG A 78 11.54 -0.07 -34.16
N ASP A 79 10.92 -0.85 -35.04
CA ASP A 79 11.21 -2.22 -35.42
C ASP A 79 12.68 -2.52 -35.76
N PHE A 80 13.10 -3.71 -35.32
CA PHE A 80 14.37 -4.33 -35.66
C PHE A 80 14.35 -4.81 -37.12
N GLY A 81 15.17 -4.18 -37.97
CA GLY A 81 15.58 -4.73 -39.26
C GLY A 81 16.97 -5.36 -39.14
N ALA A 82 17.06 -6.67 -39.41
CA ALA A 82 18.32 -7.40 -39.56
C ALA A 82 19.12 -6.96 -40.81
N ILE A 83 20.41 -7.37 -40.85
CA ILE A 83 21.48 -7.28 -41.89
C ILE A 83 22.70 -6.54 -41.26
N LEU A 84 23.88 -7.10 -40.94
CA LEU A 84 24.58 -8.37 -41.21
C LEU A 84 25.48 -8.74 -39.99
N GLY A 85 25.49 -10.02 -39.62
CA GLY A 85 26.64 -10.76 -39.06
C GLY A 85 27.28 -10.30 -37.73
N VAL A 86 26.86 -10.95 -36.63
CA VAL A 86 27.42 -11.06 -35.25
C VAL A 86 26.46 -10.44 -34.19
N PRO A 87 25.91 -11.23 -33.24
CA PRO A 87 25.06 -10.69 -32.17
C PRO A 87 25.91 -9.96 -31.11
N GLY A 88 25.51 -8.75 -30.71
CA GLY A 88 25.99 -8.10 -29.49
C GLY A 88 26.96 -6.92 -29.64
N VAL A 89 27.29 -6.46 -30.85
CA VAL A 89 28.14 -5.28 -31.06
C VAL A 89 27.35 -4.21 -31.82
N VAL A 90 27.00 -3.12 -31.12
CA VAL A 90 26.46 -1.91 -31.76
C VAL A 90 27.64 -0.99 -32.09
N SER A 91 27.84 -0.69 -33.36
CA SER A 91 28.86 0.29 -33.78
C SER A 91 28.36 1.70 -33.47
N PRO A 92 29.15 2.56 -32.79
CA PRO A 92 28.71 3.90 -32.41
C PRO A 92 28.55 4.78 -33.66
N ARG A 93 27.30 5.15 -33.97
CA ARG A 93 27.04 6.25 -34.93
C ARG A 93 27.39 7.57 -34.25
N GLY A 94 28.62 8.04 -34.48
CA GLY A 94 28.95 9.44 -34.20
C GLY A 94 30.41 9.79 -33.91
N PHE A 95 31.38 9.40 -34.74
CA PHE A 95 32.71 10.04 -34.75
C PHE A 95 33.30 10.09 -36.17
N HIS A 96 33.53 11.30 -36.69
CA HIS A 96 34.23 11.54 -37.97
C HIS A 96 35.74 11.79 -37.80
N ARG A 97 36.34 11.52 -36.64
CA ARG A 97 37.80 11.50 -36.47
C ARG A 97 38.23 10.32 -35.58
N PRO A 98 39.17 9.47 -36.01
CA PRO A 98 39.81 8.52 -35.12
C PRO A 98 40.57 9.27 -34.01
N PRO A 99 40.69 8.70 -32.81
CA PRO A 99 41.47 9.30 -31.73
C PRO A 99 42.93 9.54 -32.20
N PRO A 100 43.60 10.59 -31.68
CA PRO A 100 45.02 10.83 -31.93
C PRO A 100 45.86 9.56 -31.71
N ALA A 101 46.82 9.30 -32.61
CA ALA A 101 47.70 8.14 -32.51
C ALA A 101 48.48 8.16 -31.18
N GLY A 102 48.49 7.02 -30.47
CA GLY A 102 49.21 6.86 -29.20
C GLY A 102 48.37 7.03 -27.92
N LEU A 103 47.09 7.43 -28.03
CA LEU A 103 46.14 7.37 -26.91
C LEU A 103 45.57 5.96 -26.75
N LEU A 104 45.35 5.53 -25.50
CA LEU A 104 44.70 4.26 -25.18
C LEU A 104 43.17 4.41 -25.21
N ALA A 105 42.60 4.70 -26.37
CA ALA A 105 41.15 4.86 -26.50
C ALA A 105 40.41 3.50 -26.43
N PRO A 106 39.56 3.24 -25.41
CA PRO A 106 38.82 1.98 -25.32
C PRO A 106 37.92 1.79 -26.55
N ARG A 107 37.89 0.56 -27.08
CA ARG A 107 37.02 0.15 -28.20
C ARG A 107 35.57 -0.04 -27.77
N GLY A 108 35.34 -0.27 -26.48
CA GLY A 108 34.02 -0.46 -25.89
C GLY A 108 34.11 -0.92 -24.44
N LEU A 109 32.96 -0.93 -23.78
CA LEU A 109 32.80 -1.40 -22.41
C LEU A 109 31.78 -2.53 -22.39
N VAL A 110 32.09 -3.61 -21.71
CA VAL A 110 31.17 -4.73 -21.46
C VAL A 110 30.79 -4.67 -20.00
N VAL A 111 29.61 -4.10 -19.75
CA VAL A 111 29.09 -3.81 -18.41
C VAL A 111 28.37 -5.04 -17.86
N GLY A 112 29.14 -6.05 -17.46
CA GLY A 112 28.68 -7.16 -16.64
C GLY A 112 27.68 -8.14 -17.30
N SER A 113 27.81 -9.42 -16.97
CA SER A 113 27.00 -10.50 -17.56
C SER A 113 25.78 -10.85 -16.70
N ALA A 114 24.97 -11.83 -17.16
CA ALA A 114 23.94 -12.47 -16.33
C ALA A 114 24.48 -12.95 -14.96
N ALA A 115 25.79 -13.26 -14.85
CA ALA A 115 26.42 -13.67 -13.61
C ALA A 115 26.40 -12.58 -12.54
N ASN A 116 26.66 -11.31 -12.89
CA ASN A 116 26.57 -10.19 -11.94
C ASN A 116 25.15 -10.11 -11.37
N ARG A 117 24.14 -10.17 -12.25
CA ARG A 117 22.74 -10.09 -11.79
C ARG A 117 22.32 -11.25 -10.89
N VAL A 118 22.82 -12.46 -11.16
CA VAL A 118 22.58 -13.61 -10.30
C VAL A 118 23.26 -13.40 -8.94
N ALA A 119 24.53 -13.00 -8.93
CA ALA A 119 25.29 -12.76 -7.70
C ALA A 119 24.70 -11.64 -6.84
N HIS A 120 24.10 -10.62 -7.45
CA HIS A 120 23.50 -9.48 -6.76
C HIS A 120 22.00 -9.65 -6.46
N HIS A 121 21.40 -10.81 -6.77
CA HIS A 121 19.95 -11.03 -6.61
C HIS A 121 19.10 -9.98 -7.35
N THR A 122 19.44 -9.74 -8.61
CA THR A 122 18.81 -8.76 -9.52
C THR A 122 18.51 -9.35 -10.91
N ALA A 123 18.64 -10.66 -11.09
CA ALA A 123 18.40 -11.36 -12.37
C ALA A 123 16.96 -11.20 -12.89
N GLU A 124 15.98 -11.14 -11.99
CA GLU A 124 14.57 -11.08 -12.34
C GLU A 124 14.14 -9.72 -12.95
N PHE A 125 14.88 -8.64 -12.69
CA PHE A 125 14.52 -7.32 -13.21
C PHE A 125 14.47 -7.32 -14.75
N ALA A 126 13.29 -7.07 -15.29
CA ALA A 126 13.05 -6.82 -16.71
C ALA A 126 13.50 -5.41 -17.12
N CYS A 127 14.81 -5.17 -16.95
CA CYS A 127 15.51 -3.93 -17.26
C CYS A 127 16.68 -4.25 -18.21
N PRO A 128 17.01 -3.41 -19.20
CA PRO A 128 18.17 -3.64 -20.07
C PRO A 128 19.51 -3.30 -19.42
N HIS A 129 19.53 -2.37 -18.45
CA HIS A 129 20.76 -1.90 -17.79
C HIS A 129 21.27 -2.91 -16.76
N LEU A 130 22.57 -2.91 -16.46
CA LEU A 130 23.08 -3.71 -15.34
C LEU A 130 22.48 -3.20 -14.03
N VAL A 131 21.89 -4.10 -13.24
CA VAL A 131 21.35 -3.77 -11.91
C VAL A 131 22.17 -4.51 -10.87
N VAL A 132 22.77 -3.79 -9.93
CA VAL A 132 23.62 -4.31 -8.85
C VAL A 132 23.20 -3.72 -7.52
N ARG A 133 23.76 -4.24 -6.43
CA ARG A 133 23.52 -3.76 -5.07
C ARG A 133 24.81 -3.23 -4.48
N ARG A 134 24.73 -2.13 -3.73
CA ARG A 134 25.88 -1.49 -3.08
C ARG A 134 26.58 -2.42 -2.08
N GLY A 135 27.84 -2.14 -1.72
CA GLY A 135 28.60 -2.99 -0.78
C GLY A 135 28.97 -4.38 -1.29
N GLN A 136 28.79 -4.66 -2.58
CA GLN A 136 29.15 -5.94 -3.22
C GLN A 136 29.89 -5.68 -4.54
N PRO A 137 30.98 -6.41 -4.84
CA PRO A 137 31.74 -6.27 -6.07
C PRO A 137 30.97 -6.79 -7.30
N PHE A 138 31.13 -6.11 -8.44
CA PHE A 138 30.64 -6.56 -9.74
C PHE A 138 31.71 -6.43 -10.83
N ASP A 139 31.69 -7.33 -11.80
CA ASP A 139 32.73 -7.40 -12.82
C ASP A 139 32.36 -6.59 -14.08
N LEU A 140 33.34 -5.91 -14.67
CA LEU A 140 33.27 -5.16 -15.92
C LEU A 140 34.45 -5.55 -16.82
N ARG A 141 34.33 -5.34 -18.13
CA ARG A 141 35.46 -5.54 -19.05
C ARG A 141 35.62 -4.35 -19.98
N VAL A 142 36.82 -3.79 -20.01
CA VAL A 142 37.21 -2.69 -20.90
C VAL A 142 37.91 -3.29 -22.12
N LEU A 143 37.37 -3.07 -23.32
CA LEU A 143 37.98 -3.54 -24.56
C LEU A 143 39.02 -2.53 -25.01
N LEU A 144 40.29 -2.93 -25.08
CA LEU A 144 41.41 -2.03 -25.36
C LEU A 144 41.97 -2.27 -26.76
N PRO A 145 42.55 -1.24 -27.42
CA PRO A 145 43.14 -1.40 -28.75
C PRO A 145 44.50 -2.14 -28.72
N ARG A 146 45.15 -2.20 -27.55
CA ARG A 146 46.38 -2.94 -27.26
C ARG A 146 46.37 -3.44 -25.81
N PRO A 147 47.27 -4.35 -25.39
CA PRO A 147 47.43 -4.71 -23.98
C PRO A 147 47.66 -3.49 -23.09
N PHE A 148 47.11 -3.53 -21.88
CA PHE A 148 47.29 -2.51 -20.85
C PHE A 148 48.71 -2.60 -20.30
N ASP A 149 49.43 -1.48 -20.24
CA ASP A 149 50.77 -1.41 -19.65
C ASP A 149 50.68 -0.66 -18.31
N PRO A 150 50.77 -1.34 -17.16
CA PRO A 150 50.59 -0.69 -15.85
C PRO A 150 51.70 0.32 -15.51
N GLU A 151 52.83 0.31 -16.22
CA GLU A 151 53.93 1.27 -16.00
C GLU A 151 53.71 2.59 -16.77
N ASP A 152 53.12 2.51 -17.97
CA ASP A 152 52.96 3.66 -18.89
C ASP A 152 51.51 4.13 -19.05
N ASP A 153 50.53 3.32 -18.64
CA ASP A 153 49.10 3.60 -18.73
C ASP A 153 48.45 3.73 -17.36
N SER A 154 47.47 4.62 -17.28
CA SER A 154 46.54 4.69 -16.14
C SER A 154 45.10 4.68 -16.64
N LEU A 155 44.24 4.05 -15.83
CA LEU A 155 42.82 3.93 -16.09
C LEU A 155 42.03 4.41 -14.87
N CYS A 156 40.95 5.14 -15.13
CA CYS A 156 40.02 5.61 -14.12
C CYS A 156 38.58 5.33 -14.56
N VAL A 157 37.83 4.61 -13.73
CA VAL A 157 36.38 4.42 -13.93
C VAL A 157 35.66 5.66 -13.43
N GLU A 158 34.79 6.23 -14.26
CA GLU A 158 34.02 7.43 -13.93
C GLU A 158 32.54 7.09 -13.86
N LEU A 159 31.90 7.35 -12.71
CA LEU A 159 30.45 7.26 -12.55
C LEU A 159 29.85 8.62 -12.19
N THR A 160 28.70 8.95 -12.79
CA THR A 160 27.96 10.18 -12.46
C THR A 160 26.49 9.88 -12.16
N LEU A 161 25.95 10.51 -11.12
CA LEU A 161 24.58 10.35 -10.68
C LEU A 161 23.85 11.71 -10.66
N GLY A 162 22.70 11.76 -11.34
CA GLY A 162 21.87 12.95 -11.41
C GLY A 162 22.40 14.05 -12.33
N PRO A 163 21.68 15.19 -12.41
CA PRO A 163 21.97 16.24 -13.39
C PRO A 163 23.19 17.11 -13.05
N ASN A 164 23.57 17.20 -11.76
CA ASN A 164 24.66 18.06 -11.26
C ASN A 164 25.62 17.23 -10.38
N PRO A 165 26.39 16.31 -10.96
CA PRO A 165 27.26 15.41 -10.21
C PRO A 165 28.42 16.18 -9.55
N GLN A 166 28.74 15.85 -8.29
CA GLN A 166 29.80 16.47 -7.50
C GLN A 166 30.54 15.44 -6.64
N VAL A 167 31.88 15.51 -6.64
CA VAL A 167 32.74 14.59 -5.87
C VAL A 167 32.45 14.67 -4.37
N ALA A 168 32.40 15.89 -3.84
CA ALA A 168 32.13 16.13 -2.41
C ALA A 168 30.74 15.68 -1.94
N LYS A 169 29.85 15.28 -2.87
CA LYS A 169 28.49 14.79 -2.58
C LYS A 169 28.30 13.32 -2.96
N GLY A 170 29.36 12.62 -3.37
CA GLY A 170 29.27 11.22 -3.77
C GLY A 170 28.51 10.96 -5.08
N THR A 171 28.21 12.00 -5.86
CA THR A 171 27.45 11.90 -7.12
C THR A 171 28.34 12.04 -8.37
N HIS A 172 29.60 12.40 -8.21
CA HIS A 172 30.66 12.24 -9.22
C HIS A 172 31.75 11.37 -8.62
N VAL A 173 31.88 10.15 -9.14
CA VAL A 173 32.77 9.12 -8.63
C VAL A 173 33.88 8.91 -9.66
N LEU A 174 35.12 9.03 -9.22
CA LEU A 174 36.33 8.78 -10.01
C LEU A 174 37.14 7.71 -9.29
N ILE A 175 37.31 6.55 -9.91
CA ILE A 175 37.94 5.37 -9.32
C ILE A 175 39.22 5.06 -10.11
N PRO A 176 40.40 5.51 -9.67
CA PRO A 176 41.66 5.08 -10.25
C PRO A 176 41.81 3.57 -10.07
N LEU A 177 42.30 2.87 -11.09
CA LEU A 177 42.55 1.43 -11.04
C LEU A 177 43.57 1.10 -9.95
N GLY A 178 43.25 0.14 -9.08
CA GLY A 178 44.09 -0.28 -7.96
C GLY A 178 44.01 0.61 -6.71
N GLU A 179 43.18 1.66 -6.72
CA GLU A 179 43.03 2.60 -5.61
C GLU A 179 41.59 2.68 -5.09
N THR A 180 41.45 3.22 -3.87
CA THR A 180 40.14 3.60 -3.32
C THR A 180 39.86 5.07 -3.66
N SER A 181 38.72 5.33 -4.29
CA SER A 181 38.25 6.70 -4.56
C SER A 181 37.96 7.48 -3.28
N ALA A 182 37.94 8.81 -3.37
CA ALA A 182 37.51 9.68 -2.26
C ALA A 182 36.08 9.41 -1.77
N THR A 183 35.28 8.72 -2.59
CA THR A 183 33.90 8.32 -2.30
C THR A 183 33.79 6.87 -1.82
N GLY A 184 34.89 6.17 -1.52
CA GLY A 184 34.89 4.80 -0.99
C GLY A 184 34.72 3.69 -2.02
N TRP A 185 34.52 4.01 -3.30
CA TRP A 185 34.49 3.03 -4.39
C TRP A 185 35.88 2.51 -4.72
N THR A 186 35.99 1.23 -5.10
CA THR A 186 37.25 0.59 -5.56
C THR A 186 37.08 -0.03 -6.94
N ALA A 187 38.18 -0.12 -7.69
CA ALA A 187 38.27 -0.85 -8.95
C ALA A 187 39.60 -1.59 -9.00
N GLU A 188 39.54 -2.92 -9.08
CA GLU A 188 40.72 -3.79 -9.07
C GLU A 188 40.81 -4.54 -10.39
N GLU A 189 42.03 -4.79 -10.87
CA GLU A 189 42.25 -5.69 -12.01
C GLU A 189 42.06 -7.13 -11.55
N GLU A 190 41.26 -7.90 -12.28
CA GLU A 190 41.11 -9.33 -12.06
C GLU A 190 42.06 -10.10 -12.99
N ASP A 191 42.91 -10.94 -12.40
CA ASP A 191 43.88 -11.76 -13.14
C ASP A 191 43.12 -12.63 -14.18
N PRO A 192 43.44 -12.52 -15.49
CA PRO A 192 42.89 -13.40 -16.50
C PRO A 192 43.47 -14.81 -16.26
N GLY A 193 42.86 -15.57 -15.36
CA GLY A 193 43.30 -16.93 -15.03
C GLY A 193 43.65 -17.75 -16.28
N GLU A 194 44.69 -18.59 -16.20
CA GLU A 194 45.35 -19.25 -17.33
C GLU A 194 44.37 -19.76 -18.41
N GLY A 195 44.25 -19.00 -19.50
CA GLY A 195 43.32 -19.28 -20.58
C GLY A 195 43.38 -18.24 -21.69
N ALA A 196 43.25 -18.70 -22.94
CA ALA A 196 43.43 -17.92 -24.16
C ALA A 196 42.69 -16.56 -24.17
N GLU A 197 43.29 -15.57 -24.85
CA GLU A 197 42.68 -14.24 -25.06
C GLU A 197 41.21 -14.38 -25.51
N PRO A 198 40.27 -13.65 -24.87
CA PRO A 198 38.88 -13.73 -25.25
C PRO A 198 38.68 -13.32 -26.72
N PRO A 199 37.75 -13.96 -27.46
CA PRO A 199 37.43 -13.54 -28.81
C PRO A 199 37.02 -12.06 -28.80
N GLY A 200 37.82 -11.20 -29.42
CA GLY A 200 37.66 -9.74 -29.36
C GLY A 200 38.96 -8.93 -29.17
N GLY A 201 40.09 -9.59 -28.89
CA GLY A 201 41.41 -8.96 -28.72
C GLY A 201 41.65 -8.44 -27.29
N PRO A 202 42.65 -7.58 -27.07
CA PRO A 202 43.08 -7.15 -25.73
C PRO A 202 41.94 -6.54 -24.91
N SER A 203 41.83 -6.95 -23.66
CA SER A 203 40.79 -6.47 -22.73
C SER A 203 41.28 -6.51 -21.29
N LEU A 204 40.83 -5.56 -20.48
CA LEU A 204 41.08 -5.49 -19.05
C LEU A 204 39.82 -5.89 -18.29
N ARG A 205 39.91 -6.86 -17.37
CA ARG A 205 38.81 -7.24 -16.48
C ARG A 205 38.94 -6.46 -15.18
N LEU A 206 37.86 -5.81 -14.80
CA LEU A 206 37.80 -4.96 -13.61
C LEU A 206 36.75 -5.50 -12.66
N ARG A 207 37.11 -5.60 -11.38
CA ARG A 207 36.16 -5.81 -10.29
C ARG A 207 35.92 -4.48 -9.60
N VAL A 208 34.70 -3.95 -9.72
CA VAL A 208 34.29 -2.66 -9.15
C VAL A 208 33.43 -2.88 -7.92
N THR A 209 33.73 -2.18 -6.83
CA THR A 209 32.95 -2.27 -5.59
C THR A 209 32.42 -0.89 -5.20
N ALA A 210 31.10 -0.78 -5.06
CA ALA A 210 30.46 0.38 -4.45
C ALA A 210 30.52 0.26 -2.92
N PRO A 211 30.78 1.34 -2.17
CA PRO A 211 30.69 1.29 -0.71
C PRO A 211 29.23 1.03 -0.27
N PRO A 212 29.01 0.45 0.92
CA PRO A 212 27.69 0.05 1.40
C PRO A 212 26.75 1.24 1.70
N ASP A 213 27.25 2.48 1.73
CA ASP A 213 26.49 3.70 1.91
C ASP A 213 26.29 4.50 0.60
N ALA A 214 26.74 3.95 -0.54
CA ALA A 214 26.59 4.60 -1.85
C ALA A 214 25.13 5.01 -2.11
N PRO A 215 24.90 6.20 -2.69
CA PRO A 215 23.56 6.58 -3.12
C PRO A 215 22.97 5.59 -4.12
N ILE A 216 21.69 5.24 -3.97
CA ILE A 216 21.02 4.40 -4.96
C ILE A 216 20.58 5.23 -6.17
N GLY A 217 20.51 4.58 -7.34
CA GLY A 217 20.02 5.20 -8.56
C GLY A 217 20.74 4.74 -9.81
N ARG A 218 20.43 5.39 -10.93
CA ARG A 218 21.03 5.13 -12.24
C ARG A 218 22.29 5.97 -12.42
N TYR A 219 23.43 5.32 -12.38
CA TYR A 219 24.74 5.90 -12.64
C TYR A 219 25.09 5.82 -14.11
N ARG A 220 25.55 6.92 -14.68
CA ARG A 220 26.19 6.91 -15.99
C ARG A 220 27.63 6.50 -15.83
N LEU A 221 28.06 5.49 -16.58
CA LEU A 221 29.38 4.88 -16.50
C LEU A 221 30.22 5.27 -17.72
N SER A 222 31.46 5.66 -17.47
CA SER A 222 32.49 5.87 -18.50
C SER A 222 33.86 5.47 -17.96
N VAL A 223 34.86 5.46 -18.84
CA VAL A 223 36.26 5.17 -18.53
C VAL A 223 37.14 6.28 -19.09
N LYS A 224 38.07 6.75 -18.26
CA LYS A 224 39.18 7.64 -18.63
C LYS A 224 40.47 6.84 -18.66
N THR A 225 41.29 7.12 -19.66
CA THR A 225 42.61 6.53 -19.82
C THR A 225 43.63 7.63 -20.02
N ARG A 226 44.84 7.42 -19.54
CA ARG A 226 45.94 8.36 -19.71
C ARG A 226 47.21 7.60 -20.05
N THR A 227 47.89 8.08 -21.07
CA THR A 227 49.20 7.59 -21.54
C THR A 227 50.19 8.75 -21.54
N GLY A 228 51.45 8.50 -21.87
CA GLY A 228 52.46 9.56 -22.09
C GLY A 228 52.08 10.59 -23.17
N VAL A 229 51.12 10.29 -24.05
CA VAL A 229 50.65 11.18 -25.12
C VAL A 229 49.50 12.10 -24.65
N GLY A 230 48.77 11.73 -23.59
CA GLY A 230 47.68 12.52 -23.04
C GLY A 230 46.54 11.69 -22.44
N GLU A 231 45.44 12.36 -22.15
CA GLU A 231 44.23 11.75 -21.58
C GLU A 231 43.15 11.56 -22.65
N TYR A 232 42.45 10.42 -22.60
CA TYR A 232 41.26 10.13 -23.37
C TYR A 232 40.11 9.80 -22.42
N ALA A 233 39.01 10.55 -22.53
CA ALA A 233 37.76 10.27 -21.84
C ALA A 233 36.76 9.65 -22.81
N ALA A 234 36.31 8.43 -22.53
CA ALA A 234 35.26 7.80 -23.33
C ALA A 234 33.94 8.57 -23.18
N PRO A 235 33.11 8.64 -24.25
CA PRO A 235 31.78 9.21 -24.13
C PRO A 235 30.91 8.36 -23.19
N PHE A 236 29.99 9.01 -22.49
CA PHE A 236 28.95 8.30 -21.76
C PHE A 236 27.93 7.71 -22.75
N GLU A 237 27.74 6.40 -22.70
CA GLU A 237 26.75 5.69 -23.50
C GLU A 237 25.67 5.11 -22.61
N ASP A 238 24.40 5.27 -23.00
CA ASP A 238 23.23 4.82 -22.26
C ASP A 238 23.25 3.31 -21.94
N ALA A 239 23.79 2.51 -22.87
CA ALA A 239 23.95 1.06 -22.72
C ALA A 239 24.93 0.66 -21.60
N ASN A 240 25.81 1.58 -21.19
CA ASN A 240 26.81 1.33 -20.15
C ASN A 240 26.31 1.70 -18.75
N ASP A 241 25.17 2.37 -18.62
CA ASP A 241 24.65 2.81 -17.33
C ASP A 241 24.39 1.62 -16.39
N VAL A 242 24.68 1.85 -15.11
CA VAL A 242 24.53 0.86 -14.03
C VAL A 242 23.52 1.39 -13.01
N ILE A 243 22.57 0.56 -12.62
CA ILE A 243 21.63 0.87 -11.54
C ILE A 243 22.14 0.23 -10.25
N VAL A 244 22.36 1.05 -9.23
CA VAL A 244 22.79 0.61 -7.89
C VAL A 244 21.60 0.68 -6.95
N LEU A 245 21.32 -0.42 -6.25
CA LEU A 245 20.24 -0.57 -5.27
C LEU A 245 20.78 -0.80 -3.85
N PHE A 246 19.89 -0.73 -2.86
CA PHE A 246 20.18 -1.15 -1.48
C PHE A 246 20.51 -2.64 -1.43
N ASN A 247 21.35 -3.03 -0.45
CA ASN A 247 21.84 -4.39 -0.31
C ASN A 247 21.51 -5.03 1.05
N PRO A 248 20.36 -5.70 1.18
CA PRO A 248 19.99 -6.34 2.44
C PRO A 248 20.79 -7.63 2.74
N TRP A 249 21.65 -8.08 1.83
CA TRP A 249 22.59 -9.19 2.05
C TRP A 249 23.96 -8.74 2.54
N CYS A 250 24.28 -7.44 2.48
CA CYS A 250 25.56 -6.90 2.92
C CYS A 250 25.48 -6.52 4.41
N PRO A 251 26.29 -7.12 5.31
CA PRO A 251 26.29 -6.79 6.74
C PRO A 251 26.59 -5.33 7.08
N ASP A 252 27.30 -4.64 6.19
CA ASP A 252 27.68 -3.23 6.37
C ASP A 252 26.63 -2.25 5.81
N ASP A 253 25.59 -2.74 5.13
CA ASP A 253 24.49 -1.92 4.64
C ASP A 253 23.45 -1.69 5.74
N ASN A 254 22.96 -0.46 5.88
CA ASN A 254 21.91 -0.07 6.82
C ASN A 254 20.58 -0.84 6.66
N VAL A 255 20.37 -1.53 5.53
CA VAL A 255 19.18 -2.38 5.29
C VAL A 255 19.46 -3.88 5.48
N TYR A 256 20.62 -4.24 6.04
CA TYR A 256 20.99 -5.64 6.28
C TYR A 256 19.94 -6.40 7.07
N MET A 257 19.65 -7.63 6.64
CA MET A 257 18.82 -8.56 7.38
C MET A 257 19.57 -9.85 7.65
N GLU A 258 19.90 -10.08 8.93
CA GLU A 258 20.68 -11.25 9.37
C GLU A 258 20.04 -12.58 8.94
N LYS A 259 18.72 -12.69 9.06
CA LYS A 259 17.97 -13.87 8.60
C LYS A 259 17.68 -13.77 7.10
N THR A 260 18.70 -14.03 6.29
CA THR A 260 18.63 -13.91 4.82
C THR A 260 17.57 -14.77 4.14
N SER A 261 17.14 -15.88 4.77
CA SER A 261 16.03 -16.70 4.24
C SER A 261 14.70 -15.96 4.17
N ASP A 262 14.49 -14.96 5.03
CA ASP A 262 13.29 -14.11 5.02
C ASP A 262 13.33 -13.04 3.91
N LEU A 263 14.50 -12.76 3.31
CA LEU A 263 14.63 -11.84 2.17
C LEU A 263 13.93 -12.37 0.91
N ASN A 264 13.74 -13.69 0.83
CA ASN A 264 12.86 -14.27 -0.19
C ASN A 264 11.44 -13.70 -0.08
N GLU A 265 10.92 -13.51 1.14
CA GLU A 265 9.59 -12.93 1.33
C GLU A 265 9.61 -11.41 1.24
N TYR A 266 10.57 -10.75 1.90
CA TYR A 266 10.51 -9.30 2.11
C TYR A 266 11.17 -8.47 1.01
N VAL A 267 11.89 -9.09 0.06
CA VAL A 267 12.53 -8.43 -1.09
C VAL A 267 12.19 -9.11 -2.40
N LEU A 268 12.35 -10.43 -2.49
CA LEU A 268 12.27 -11.15 -3.76
C LEU A 268 10.85 -11.60 -4.14
N ASN A 269 9.95 -11.80 -3.18
CA ASN A 269 8.58 -12.24 -3.47
C ASN A 269 7.78 -11.08 -4.10
N GLU A 270 7.23 -11.32 -5.29
CA GLU A 270 6.43 -10.34 -6.04
C GLU A 270 4.93 -10.46 -5.78
N THR A 271 4.50 -11.47 -5.01
CA THR A 271 3.09 -11.71 -4.67
C THR A 271 2.89 -11.67 -3.17
N GLY A 272 2.04 -10.75 -2.71
CA GLY A 272 1.68 -10.59 -1.31
C GLY A 272 0.26 -11.03 -0.97
N ARG A 273 -0.03 -11.06 0.33
CA ARG A 273 -1.39 -11.05 0.87
C ARG A 273 -1.57 -9.86 1.79
N ILE A 274 -2.67 -9.15 1.61
CA ILE A 274 -3.08 -8.04 2.50
C ILE A 274 -4.33 -8.48 3.24
N PHE A 275 -4.27 -8.43 4.57
CA PHE A 275 -5.40 -8.79 5.42
C PHE A 275 -6.36 -7.60 5.57
N TYR A 276 -7.66 -7.88 5.69
CA TYR A 276 -8.70 -6.88 5.84
C TYR A 276 -9.90 -7.47 6.58
N GLY A 277 -10.95 -6.67 6.78
CA GLY A 277 -12.19 -7.09 7.41
C GLY A 277 -12.35 -6.53 8.82
N THR A 278 -12.77 -7.35 9.79
CA THR A 278 -12.83 -6.98 11.21
C THR A 278 -11.91 -7.87 12.04
N GLU A 279 -11.68 -7.53 13.31
CA GLU A 279 -10.88 -8.38 14.18
C GLU A 279 -11.43 -9.80 14.27
N ASP A 280 -12.76 -9.98 14.29
CA ASP A 280 -13.40 -11.30 14.39
C ASP A 280 -13.57 -12.01 13.04
N GLN A 281 -13.56 -11.27 11.93
CA GLN A 281 -13.75 -11.79 10.57
C GLN A 281 -12.61 -11.29 9.67
N ILE A 282 -11.43 -11.89 9.86
CA ILE A 282 -10.22 -11.56 9.09
C ILE A 282 -10.29 -12.24 7.71
N ALA A 283 -10.35 -11.42 6.67
CA ALA A 283 -10.22 -11.82 5.28
C ALA A 283 -8.82 -11.50 4.74
N GLU A 284 -8.49 -12.05 3.57
CA GLU A 284 -7.22 -11.80 2.88
C GLU A 284 -7.46 -11.56 1.39
N ARG A 285 -6.64 -10.67 0.79
CA ARG A 285 -6.61 -10.47 -0.66
C ARG A 285 -5.19 -10.66 -1.17
N SER A 286 -5.04 -11.30 -2.32
CA SER A 286 -3.77 -11.35 -3.03
C SER A 286 -3.44 -9.99 -3.63
N TRP A 287 -2.17 -9.64 -3.65
CA TRP A 287 -1.67 -8.42 -4.27
C TRP A 287 -0.44 -8.72 -5.11
N ASN A 288 -0.45 -8.32 -6.38
CA ASN A 288 0.74 -8.39 -7.24
C ASN A 288 1.59 -7.13 -7.02
N TYR A 289 2.70 -7.26 -6.30
CA TYR A 289 3.69 -6.19 -6.21
C TYR A 289 4.38 -5.98 -7.56
N GLY A 290 4.90 -7.06 -8.15
CA GLY A 290 5.52 -7.04 -9.49
C GLY A 290 6.68 -6.05 -9.58
N GLN A 291 7.57 -6.03 -8.60
CA GLN A 291 8.71 -5.09 -8.58
C GLN A 291 9.73 -5.34 -9.70
N PHE A 292 9.76 -6.53 -10.31
CA PHE A 292 10.70 -6.88 -11.37
C PHE A 292 10.12 -6.66 -12.79
N ASP A 293 8.83 -6.36 -12.87
CA ASP A 293 8.11 -6.11 -14.13
C ASP A 293 8.69 -4.90 -14.88
N ALA A 294 8.72 -4.98 -16.22
CA ALA A 294 9.32 -3.95 -17.07
C ALA A 294 8.72 -2.55 -16.79
N GLY A 295 9.58 -1.53 -16.62
CA GLY A 295 9.15 -0.16 -16.36
C GLY A 295 8.82 0.16 -14.90
N VAL A 296 8.80 -0.82 -13.99
CA VAL A 296 8.52 -0.60 -12.56
C VAL A 296 9.71 0.01 -11.85
N LEU A 297 10.93 -0.50 -12.07
CA LEU A 297 12.15 0.05 -11.50
C LEU A 297 12.37 1.52 -11.91
N GLU A 298 12.12 1.84 -13.18
CA GLU A 298 12.18 3.20 -13.70
C GLU A 298 11.12 4.09 -13.06
N ALA A 299 9.90 3.58 -12.85
CA ALA A 299 8.86 4.30 -12.14
C ALA A 299 9.24 4.58 -10.67
N CYS A 300 9.89 3.63 -10.00
CA CYS A 300 10.38 3.80 -8.61
C CYS A 300 11.47 4.87 -8.52
N LEU A 301 12.43 4.89 -9.44
CA LEU A 301 13.45 5.95 -9.49
C LEU A 301 12.83 7.31 -9.87
N TYR A 302 11.87 7.31 -10.81
CA TYR A 302 11.12 8.50 -11.20
C TYR A 302 10.35 9.13 -10.04
N ILE A 303 9.82 8.33 -9.10
CA ILE A 303 9.17 8.85 -7.88
C ILE A 303 10.13 9.73 -7.07
N LEU A 304 11.38 9.30 -6.89
CA LEU A 304 12.40 10.06 -6.17
C LEU A 304 12.79 11.34 -6.93
N ASP A 305 12.92 11.24 -8.26
CA ASP A 305 13.21 12.39 -9.14
C ASP A 305 12.08 13.42 -9.13
N ARG A 306 10.83 12.95 -9.19
CA ARG A 306 9.64 13.79 -9.28
C ARG A 306 9.44 14.64 -8.03
N ARG A 307 9.78 14.10 -6.86
CA ARG A 307 9.85 14.87 -5.60
C ARG A 307 10.99 15.89 -5.58
N GLY A 308 12.01 15.71 -6.41
CA GLY A 308 13.24 16.50 -6.36
C GLY A 308 14.18 16.06 -5.23
N MET A 309 14.14 14.78 -4.83
CA MET A 309 15.04 14.25 -3.80
C MET A 309 16.50 14.38 -4.27
N PRO A 310 17.38 15.08 -3.52
CA PRO A 310 18.80 15.19 -3.87
C PRO A 310 19.43 13.81 -4.03
N HIS A 311 20.15 13.60 -5.13
CA HIS A 311 20.74 12.30 -5.43
C HIS A 311 21.72 11.84 -4.35
N SER A 312 22.47 12.75 -3.74
CA SER A 312 23.39 12.44 -2.63
C SER A 312 22.69 11.93 -1.36
N ALA A 313 21.40 12.24 -1.18
CA ALA A 313 20.63 11.79 -0.02
C ALA A 313 20.01 10.39 -0.22
N ARG A 314 20.10 9.82 -1.43
CA ARG A 314 19.50 8.52 -1.76
C ARG A 314 20.24 7.34 -1.15
N GLY A 315 21.37 7.55 -0.46
CA GLY A 315 22.06 6.50 0.29
C GLY A 315 21.40 6.17 1.63
N ASP A 316 20.50 7.02 2.12
CA ASP A 316 19.85 6.86 3.42
C ASP A 316 18.45 6.21 3.27
N PRO A 317 18.25 4.97 3.76
CA PRO A 317 16.97 4.29 3.66
C PRO A 317 15.85 4.97 4.48
N VAL A 318 16.19 5.73 5.54
CA VAL A 318 15.21 6.50 6.33
C VAL A 318 14.61 7.60 5.47
N MET A 319 15.47 8.38 4.79
CA MET A 319 15.04 9.46 3.92
C MET A 319 14.32 8.95 2.68
N VAL A 320 14.80 7.86 2.07
CA VAL A 320 14.12 7.22 0.94
C VAL A 320 12.72 6.75 1.35
N SER A 321 12.58 6.07 2.49
CA SER A 321 11.26 5.58 2.98
C SER A 321 10.28 6.74 3.22
N ARG A 322 10.76 7.84 3.80
CA ARG A 322 9.95 9.04 4.06
C ARG A 322 9.53 9.76 2.78
N VAL A 323 10.40 9.85 1.78
CA VAL A 323 10.06 10.41 0.47
C VAL A 323 9.04 9.53 -0.25
N VAL A 324 9.22 8.21 -0.19
CA VAL A 324 8.26 7.27 -0.79
C VAL A 324 6.89 7.39 -0.10
N SER A 325 6.83 7.49 1.23
CA SER A 325 5.53 7.62 1.93
C SER A 325 4.80 8.92 1.57
N ALA A 326 5.52 10.02 1.32
CA ALA A 326 4.94 11.25 0.79
C ALA A 326 4.45 11.11 -0.66
N MET A 327 5.29 10.52 -1.52
CA MET A 327 5.04 10.49 -2.97
C MET A 327 4.05 9.44 -3.43
N VAL A 328 3.75 8.42 -2.60
CA VAL A 328 2.76 7.41 -2.96
C VAL A 328 1.33 8.01 -2.96
N ASN A 329 1.08 9.05 -2.17
CA ASN A 329 -0.18 9.81 -2.22
C ASN A 329 -0.04 11.12 -3.02
N SER A 330 -1.18 11.69 -3.46
CA SER A 330 -1.17 12.82 -4.40
C SER A 330 -1.37 14.21 -3.80
N LEU A 331 -1.64 14.35 -2.50
CA LEU A 331 -2.26 15.58 -1.95
C LEU A 331 -1.36 16.82 -2.05
N ASP A 332 -0.04 16.67 -1.88
CA ASP A 332 0.88 17.81 -1.87
C ASP A 332 1.74 17.88 -3.15
N ASP A 333 2.28 16.74 -3.56
CA ASP A 333 3.35 16.67 -4.57
C ASP A 333 2.92 16.13 -5.93
N ASN A 334 1.61 15.99 -6.16
CA ASN A 334 1.07 15.26 -7.31
C ASN A 334 1.70 13.86 -7.44
N GLY A 335 1.86 13.16 -6.32
CA GLY A 335 2.36 11.79 -6.25
C GLY A 335 1.43 10.75 -6.90
N VAL A 336 1.68 9.48 -6.60
CA VAL A 336 1.22 8.35 -7.41
C VAL A 336 -0.30 8.20 -7.40
N LEU A 337 -0.95 8.19 -6.23
CA LEU A 337 -2.36 7.82 -6.09
C LEU A 337 -3.23 8.93 -5.48
N VAL A 338 -4.41 9.13 -6.06
CA VAL A 338 -5.49 9.95 -5.49
C VAL A 338 -6.33 9.09 -4.55
N GLY A 339 -6.41 9.46 -3.28
CA GLY A 339 -7.28 8.80 -2.31
C GLY A 339 -8.76 9.10 -2.55
N ASN A 340 -9.63 8.10 -2.45
CA ASN A 340 -11.07 8.32 -2.51
C ASN A 340 -11.86 7.29 -1.67
N TRP A 341 -12.62 7.81 -0.71
CA TRP A 341 -13.48 7.04 0.20
C TRP A 341 -14.96 7.35 0.04
N THR A 342 -15.38 8.10 -0.99
CA THR A 342 -16.75 8.59 -1.14
C THR A 342 -17.75 7.51 -1.54
N GLY A 343 -17.28 6.38 -2.08
CA GLY A 343 -18.10 5.35 -2.72
C GLY A 343 -18.47 5.64 -4.18
N ASP A 344 -18.24 6.87 -4.65
CA ASP A 344 -18.36 7.24 -6.07
C ASP A 344 -16.97 7.28 -6.71
N TYR A 345 -16.79 6.37 -7.68
CA TYR A 345 -15.54 6.19 -8.40
C TYR A 345 -15.67 6.47 -9.91
N ALA A 346 -16.73 7.16 -10.35
CA ALA A 346 -17.01 7.35 -11.78
C ALA A 346 -15.85 7.99 -12.59
N GLN A 347 -15.00 8.77 -11.92
CA GLN A 347 -13.84 9.45 -12.54
C GLN A 347 -12.54 8.63 -12.52
N GLY A 348 -12.58 7.36 -12.13
CA GLY A 348 -11.38 6.53 -12.02
C GLY A 348 -11.68 5.05 -11.79
N THR A 349 -10.69 4.35 -11.26
CA THR A 349 -10.82 2.94 -10.90
C THR A 349 -11.30 2.84 -9.45
N ASN A 350 -12.34 2.02 -9.21
CA ASN A 350 -12.74 1.63 -7.86
C ASN A 350 -11.53 1.01 -7.14
N PRO A 351 -11.14 1.48 -5.93
CA PRO A 351 -10.00 0.96 -5.19
C PRO A 351 -9.98 -0.57 -5.01
N SER A 352 -11.15 -1.20 -4.87
CA SER A 352 -11.30 -2.66 -4.75
C SER A 352 -11.01 -3.42 -6.05
N ALA A 353 -11.03 -2.75 -7.21
CA ALA A 353 -10.74 -3.37 -8.50
C ALA A 353 -9.24 -3.54 -8.77
N TRP A 354 -8.37 -2.87 -8.02
CA TRP A 354 -6.92 -3.07 -8.15
C TRP A 354 -6.50 -4.43 -7.61
N ALA A 355 -5.70 -5.14 -8.41
CA ALA A 355 -5.10 -6.43 -8.09
C ALA A 355 -3.58 -6.34 -7.83
N GLY A 356 -2.96 -5.19 -8.06
CA GLY A 356 -1.52 -5.02 -7.96
C GLY A 356 -1.04 -3.60 -8.26
N SER A 357 0.27 -3.39 -8.10
CA SER A 357 0.92 -2.09 -8.19
C SER A 357 1.41 -1.73 -9.60
N VAL A 358 1.65 -2.74 -10.44
CA VAL A 358 2.32 -2.58 -11.75
C VAL A 358 1.62 -1.57 -12.65
N ASP A 359 0.31 -1.71 -12.84
CA ASP A 359 -0.46 -0.80 -13.72
C ASP A 359 -0.53 0.62 -13.18
N ILE A 360 -0.60 0.76 -11.85
CA ILE A 360 -0.61 2.05 -11.16
C ILE A 360 0.72 2.77 -11.42
N LEU A 361 1.84 2.11 -11.15
CA LEU A 361 3.19 2.68 -11.31
C LEU A 361 3.50 3.00 -12.78
N ARG A 362 3.15 2.10 -13.71
CA ARG A 362 3.31 2.34 -15.16
C ARG A 362 2.43 3.50 -15.65
N ALA A 363 1.19 3.61 -15.18
CA ALA A 363 0.31 4.72 -15.54
C ALA A 363 0.86 6.06 -15.03
N TYR A 364 1.31 6.09 -13.76
CA TYR A 364 1.91 7.29 -13.18
C TYR A 364 3.19 7.70 -13.90
N HIS A 365 4.12 6.77 -14.16
CA HIS A 365 5.37 7.07 -14.85
C HIS A 365 5.16 7.56 -16.29
N ARG A 366 4.20 6.96 -17.04
CA ARG A 366 3.87 7.41 -18.40
C ARG A 366 3.19 8.78 -18.44
N GLY A 367 2.29 9.05 -17.50
CA GLY A 367 1.47 10.26 -17.50
C GLY A 367 2.06 11.44 -16.73
N GLY A 368 2.94 11.19 -15.76
CA GLY A 368 3.43 12.18 -14.79
C GLY A 368 2.33 12.76 -13.89
N ALA A 369 1.15 12.12 -13.87
CA ALA A 369 -0.07 12.59 -13.22
C ALA A 369 -0.65 11.52 -12.28
N PRO A 370 -1.24 11.92 -11.15
CA PRO A 370 -1.81 10.99 -10.18
C PRO A 370 -2.87 10.03 -10.75
N VAL A 371 -2.81 8.77 -10.32
CA VAL A 371 -3.72 7.69 -10.70
C VAL A 371 -4.93 7.66 -9.76
N ARG A 372 -6.13 7.50 -10.33
CA ARG A 372 -7.40 7.49 -9.59
C ARG A 372 -7.99 6.07 -9.56
N PHE A 373 -8.40 5.49 -8.44
CA PHE A 373 -8.27 5.95 -7.04
C PHE A 373 -7.65 4.86 -6.16
N GLY A 374 -7.12 5.26 -5.01
CA GLY A 374 -6.58 4.37 -3.98
C GLY A 374 -7.31 4.47 -2.64
N GLN A 375 -7.17 3.42 -1.83
CA GLN A 375 -7.52 3.35 -0.42
C GLN A 375 -6.35 2.69 0.32
N CYS A 376 -6.37 2.59 1.66
CA CYS A 376 -5.17 2.27 2.46
C CYS A 376 -4.38 1.04 1.98
N TRP A 377 -5.04 -0.07 1.62
CA TRP A 377 -4.35 -1.25 1.11
C TRP A 377 -3.72 -1.06 -0.28
N VAL A 378 -4.27 -0.17 -1.12
CA VAL A 378 -3.73 0.17 -2.44
C VAL A 378 -2.46 0.98 -2.28
N PHE A 379 -2.48 1.98 -1.39
CA PHE A 379 -1.28 2.73 -1.02
C PHE A 379 -0.21 1.77 -0.50
N ALA A 380 -0.57 0.87 0.43
CA ALA A 380 0.39 -0.04 1.07
C ALA A 380 0.99 -1.03 0.10
N GLY A 381 0.17 -1.53 -0.84
CA GLY A 381 0.63 -2.35 -1.94
C GLY A 381 1.67 -1.64 -2.81
N VAL A 382 1.39 -0.39 -3.19
CA VAL A 382 2.30 0.42 -4.01
C VAL A 382 3.57 0.80 -3.25
N MET A 383 3.48 1.27 -2.01
CA MET A 383 4.65 1.60 -1.18
C MET A 383 5.53 0.37 -0.98
N THR A 384 4.95 -0.79 -0.65
CA THR A 384 5.71 -2.05 -0.52
C THR A 384 6.43 -2.40 -1.82
N THR A 385 5.79 -2.20 -2.97
CA THR A 385 6.41 -2.45 -4.28
C THR A 385 7.61 -1.55 -4.50
N VAL A 386 7.46 -0.24 -4.25
CA VAL A 386 8.54 0.73 -4.44
C VAL A 386 9.72 0.42 -3.52
N LEU A 387 9.47 0.14 -2.24
CA LEU A 387 10.54 -0.15 -1.28
C LEU A 387 11.27 -1.47 -1.60
N ARG A 388 10.54 -2.55 -1.93
CA ARG A 388 11.13 -3.83 -2.37
C ARG A 388 11.95 -3.65 -3.65
N CYS A 389 11.42 -2.90 -4.62
CA CYS A 389 12.11 -2.61 -5.88
C CYS A 389 13.44 -1.89 -5.66
N LEU A 390 13.51 -0.96 -4.69
CA LEU A 390 14.73 -0.24 -4.34
C LEU A 390 15.69 -1.07 -3.47
N GLY A 391 15.26 -2.21 -2.95
CA GLY A 391 16.06 -3.14 -2.14
C GLY A 391 15.85 -3.05 -0.63
N LEU A 392 14.81 -2.36 -0.16
CA LEU A 392 14.46 -2.30 1.26
C LEU A 392 13.54 -3.48 1.62
N PRO A 393 13.93 -4.34 2.59
CA PRO A 393 13.06 -5.41 3.08
C PRO A 393 11.76 -4.84 3.66
N THR A 394 10.62 -5.18 3.05
CA THR A 394 9.33 -4.54 3.36
C THR A 394 8.18 -5.55 3.37
N ARG A 395 7.20 -5.34 4.26
CA ARG A 395 5.95 -6.12 4.35
C ARG A 395 4.76 -5.23 4.70
N THR A 396 3.58 -5.61 4.25
CA THR A 396 2.32 -4.95 4.63
C THR A 396 1.86 -5.40 6.02
N VAL A 397 1.36 -4.46 6.82
CA VAL A 397 0.83 -4.73 8.17
C VAL A 397 -0.59 -4.19 8.28
N THR A 398 -1.53 -5.04 8.65
CA THR A 398 -2.93 -4.66 8.90
C THR A 398 -3.18 -4.54 10.40
N ASN A 399 -3.60 -3.37 10.85
CA ASN A 399 -4.07 -3.08 12.20
C ASN A 399 -5.61 -3.12 12.23
N TYR A 400 -6.23 -3.84 13.18
CA TYR A 400 -7.69 -3.84 13.33
C TYR A 400 -8.12 -2.93 14.48
N ASN A 401 -9.30 -2.31 14.35
CA ASN A 401 -9.74 -1.23 15.22
C ASN A 401 -8.67 -0.12 15.31
N SER A 402 -8.20 0.35 14.15
CA SER A 402 -7.15 1.37 14.09
C SER A 402 -7.74 2.73 14.41
N ALA A 403 -7.24 3.38 15.45
CA ALA A 403 -7.67 4.75 15.77
C ALA A 403 -7.11 5.72 14.72
N HIS A 404 -7.89 6.74 14.37
CA HIS A 404 -7.45 7.91 13.63
C HIS A 404 -7.63 9.11 14.55
N ASP A 405 -6.62 9.34 15.38
CA ASP A 405 -6.51 10.47 16.30
C ASP A 405 -6.11 11.71 15.52
N THR A 406 -6.97 12.74 15.54
CA THR A 406 -6.82 13.97 14.76
C THR A 406 -6.12 15.10 15.53
N ASP A 407 -5.85 14.94 16.83
CA ASP A 407 -5.28 16.01 17.67
C ASP A 407 -4.09 15.58 18.54
N VAL A 408 -3.58 14.35 18.32
CA VAL A 408 -2.42 13.79 19.02
C VAL A 408 -2.64 13.77 20.54
N SER A 409 -3.90 13.66 20.96
CA SER A 409 -4.29 13.51 22.36
C SER A 409 -3.98 12.11 22.88
N LEU A 410 -3.71 11.15 21.99
CA LEU A 410 -3.56 9.72 22.25
C LEU A 410 -4.85 9.08 22.79
N THR A 411 -5.98 9.77 22.64
CA THR A 411 -7.33 9.31 22.99
C THR A 411 -8.25 9.42 21.79
N THR A 412 -9.24 8.54 21.69
CA THR A 412 -10.32 8.66 20.71
C THR A 412 -11.57 9.15 21.43
N ASP A 413 -11.92 10.42 21.22
CA ASP A 413 -13.02 11.07 21.94
C ASP A 413 -14.39 10.81 21.25
N ILE A 414 -15.35 10.28 22.01
CA ILE A 414 -16.72 9.97 21.52
C ILE A 414 -17.74 10.74 22.36
N TYR A 415 -18.42 11.69 21.75
CA TYR A 415 -19.39 12.59 22.37
C TYR A 415 -20.84 12.15 22.16
N PHE A 416 -21.60 12.20 23.25
CA PHE A 416 -23.05 12.03 23.29
C PHE A 416 -23.76 13.26 23.86
N ASP A 417 -25.00 13.47 23.42
CA ASP A 417 -25.92 14.44 24.01
C ASP A 417 -26.54 13.92 25.34
N GLU A 418 -27.38 14.75 25.96
CA GLU A 418 -28.09 14.45 27.21
C GLU A 418 -28.98 13.19 27.11
N ASN A 419 -29.32 12.77 25.89
CA ASN A 419 -30.19 11.63 25.56
C ASN A 419 -29.41 10.44 24.96
N MET A 420 -28.09 10.41 25.14
CA MET A 420 -27.20 9.38 24.59
C MET A 420 -27.22 9.29 23.06
N ARG A 421 -27.50 10.40 22.35
CA ARG A 421 -27.36 10.49 20.88
C ARG A 421 -25.91 10.85 20.56
N PRO A 422 -25.25 10.13 19.64
CA PRO A 422 -23.96 10.55 19.12
C PRO A 422 -24.05 11.97 18.55
N MET A 423 -23.08 12.81 18.89
CA MET A 423 -22.98 14.18 18.40
C MET A 423 -22.01 14.22 17.22
N GLU A 424 -22.51 13.98 16.00
CA GLU A 424 -21.71 13.88 14.77
C GLU A 424 -20.72 15.04 14.57
N ARG A 425 -21.13 16.27 14.93
CA ARG A 425 -20.28 17.47 14.80
C ARG A 425 -19.04 17.44 15.70
N LEU A 426 -19.08 16.72 16.82
CA LEU A 426 -17.98 16.62 17.79
C LEU A 426 -17.17 15.33 17.63
N ASN A 427 -17.76 14.29 17.01
CA ASN A 427 -17.11 13.00 16.78
C ASN A 427 -16.26 13.02 15.51
N THR A 428 -15.20 13.84 15.51
CA THR A 428 -14.28 13.95 14.37
C THR A 428 -13.26 12.82 14.32
N ASP A 429 -12.92 12.22 15.46
CA ASP A 429 -12.09 11.03 15.50
C ASP A 429 -12.87 9.82 14.97
N SER A 430 -12.17 8.92 14.30
CA SER A 430 -12.77 7.70 13.77
C SER A 430 -11.93 6.49 14.10
N VAL A 431 -12.58 5.34 14.22
CA VAL A 431 -11.91 4.06 14.35
C VAL A 431 -12.17 3.28 13.08
N TRP A 432 -11.11 2.95 12.37
CA TRP A 432 -11.17 2.17 11.14
C TRP A 432 -11.32 0.68 11.51
N ASN A 433 -12.15 -0.06 10.77
CA ASN A 433 -12.29 -1.51 10.93
C ASN A 433 -10.91 -2.19 10.83
N PHE A 434 -10.17 -1.77 9.79
CA PHE A 434 -8.78 -2.07 9.62
C PHE A 434 -8.07 -0.89 8.94
N HIS A 435 -6.80 -0.71 9.24
CA HIS A 435 -5.89 0.17 8.53
C HIS A 435 -4.63 -0.62 8.13
N VAL A 436 -4.09 -0.36 6.95
CA VAL A 436 -2.79 -0.91 6.55
C VAL A 436 -1.79 0.23 6.68
N VAL A 437 -0.99 0.20 7.74
CA VAL A 437 -0.14 1.33 8.20
C VAL A 437 0.85 1.70 7.10
N ASP A 438 0.74 2.91 6.56
CA ASP A 438 1.36 3.26 5.27
C ASP A 438 1.36 4.78 4.92
N ALA A 439 1.83 5.12 3.71
CA ALA A 439 1.64 6.35 2.92
C ALA A 439 0.20 6.88 2.75
N THR A 440 -0.79 6.34 3.47
CA THR A 440 -2.17 6.82 3.40
C THR A 440 -2.21 8.24 3.97
N PRO A 441 -2.76 9.23 3.22
CA PRO A 441 -2.82 10.60 3.71
C PRO A 441 -3.86 10.73 4.83
N GLN A 442 -3.39 10.66 6.07
CA GLN A 442 -4.19 10.78 7.30
C GLN A 442 -3.90 12.13 7.94
N GLU A 443 -2.73 12.24 8.57
CA GLU A 443 -2.25 13.46 9.21
C GLU A 443 -1.03 14.05 8.48
N THR A 444 -0.83 15.36 8.63
CA THR A 444 0.36 16.02 8.08
C THR A 444 1.54 15.92 9.03
N SER A 445 2.69 15.46 8.54
CA SER A 445 3.98 15.51 9.22
C SER A 445 4.82 16.66 8.66
N SER A 446 5.09 17.68 9.49
CA SER A 446 5.76 18.91 9.07
C SER A 446 5.09 19.60 7.86
N GLY A 447 3.76 19.57 7.81
CA GLY A 447 2.95 20.20 6.77
C GLY A 447 2.82 19.41 5.46
N LEU A 448 3.27 18.15 5.43
CA LEU A 448 3.16 17.24 4.28
C LEU A 448 2.43 15.96 4.69
N PHE A 449 1.56 15.43 3.83
CA PHE A 449 0.94 14.13 4.00
C PHE A 449 1.97 13.02 3.77
N CYS A 450 2.66 12.65 4.84
CA CYS A 450 3.60 11.54 4.91
C CYS A 450 3.61 10.99 6.33
N CYS A 451 4.01 9.72 6.47
CA CYS A 451 4.13 9.07 7.76
C CYS A 451 5.43 8.27 7.83
N GLY A 452 6.12 8.37 8.97
CA GLY A 452 7.28 7.59 9.31
C GLY A 452 8.58 7.98 8.57
N PRO A 453 9.60 7.10 8.61
CA PRO A 453 9.60 5.81 9.29
C PRO A 453 9.55 5.96 10.82
N CYS A 454 8.82 5.05 11.46
CA CYS A 454 8.64 5.00 12.90
C CYS A 454 9.18 3.67 13.46
N SER A 455 9.92 3.73 14.56
CA SER A 455 10.42 2.53 15.23
C SER A 455 9.26 1.81 15.94
N VAL A 456 8.96 0.58 15.51
CA VAL A 456 7.95 -0.27 16.16
C VAL A 456 8.28 -0.50 17.64
N THR A 457 9.57 -0.57 18.00
CA THR A 457 10.01 -0.66 19.40
C THR A 457 9.69 0.62 20.19
N ALA A 458 9.87 1.80 19.58
CA ALA A 458 9.52 3.07 20.21
C ALA A 458 8.00 3.17 20.43
N VAL A 459 7.21 2.73 19.45
CA VAL A 459 5.75 2.59 19.59
C VAL A 459 5.41 1.67 20.74
N LYS A 460 6.00 0.47 20.81
CA LYS A 460 5.74 -0.48 21.89
C LYS A 460 6.01 0.07 23.29
N ASN A 461 7.04 0.90 23.43
CA ASN A 461 7.45 1.45 24.71
C ASN A 461 6.87 2.84 25.02
N GLY A 462 6.07 3.42 24.13
CA GLY A 462 5.50 4.76 24.32
C GLY A 462 6.53 5.89 24.19
N GLU A 463 7.65 5.65 23.51
CA GLU A 463 8.74 6.62 23.28
C GLU A 463 8.39 7.59 22.14
N VAL A 464 7.24 8.25 22.26
CA VAL A 464 6.62 9.06 21.19
C VAL A 464 7.40 10.32 20.81
N PHE A 465 8.40 10.71 21.60
CA PHE A 465 9.28 11.84 21.28
C PHE A 465 10.33 11.51 20.21
N LEU A 466 10.47 10.23 19.82
CA LEU A 466 11.37 9.83 18.75
C LEU A 466 10.73 10.11 17.38
N LYS A 467 11.51 10.72 16.48
CA LYS A 467 11.10 10.87 15.08
C LYS A 467 11.03 9.50 14.39
N TYR A 468 10.15 9.30 13.40
CA TYR A 468 9.14 10.23 12.88
C TYR A 468 7.74 9.73 13.22
N ASP A 469 6.82 10.66 13.48
CA ASP A 469 5.37 10.41 13.57
C ASP A 469 4.95 9.35 14.61
N THR A 470 5.85 9.00 15.53
CA THR A 470 5.61 8.03 16.60
C THR A 470 4.39 8.33 17.47
N PRO A 471 4.04 9.59 17.82
CA PRO A 471 2.81 9.87 18.54
C PRO A 471 1.56 9.41 17.78
N PHE A 472 1.52 9.66 16.46
CA PHE A 472 0.39 9.28 15.61
C PHE A 472 0.28 7.75 15.51
N VAL A 473 1.38 7.07 15.16
CA VAL A 473 1.40 5.60 15.05
C VAL A 473 1.11 4.93 16.39
N PHE A 474 1.53 5.52 17.51
CA PHE A 474 1.18 5.05 18.85
C PHE A 474 -0.32 5.12 19.10
N ALA A 475 -0.96 6.24 18.77
CA ALA A 475 -2.40 6.40 18.89
C ALA A 475 -3.17 5.34 18.08
N GLU A 476 -2.74 5.06 16.83
CA GLU A 476 -3.37 4.06 15.96
C GLU A 476 -3.51 2.67 16.62
N VAL A 477 -2.61 2.30 17.53
CA VAL A 477 -2.56 0.97 18.16
C VAL A 477 -2.84 0.95 19.68
N ASN A 478 -2.76 2.09 20.37
CA ASN A 478 -2.87 2.15 21.84
C ASN A 478 -3.90 3.19 22.36
N SER A 479 -4.60 3.93 21.50
CA SER A 479 -5.57 4.93 21.99
C SER A 479 -6.68 4.32 22.85
N ASP A 480 -6.99 4.96 23.96
CA ASP A 480 -8.19 4.65 24.74
C ASP A 480 -9.40 5.33 24.10
N LYS A 481 -10.55 4.65 24.08
CA LYS A 481 -11.82 5.31 23.73
C LYS A 481 -12.38 6.02 24.95
N VAL A 482 -12.54 7.33 24.87
CA VAL A 482 -13.10 8.14 25.95
C VAL A 482 -14.48 8.61 25.54
N TYR A 483 -15.49 8.16 26.29
CA TYR A 483 -16.87 8.53 26.03
C TYR A 483 -17.25 9.72 26.92
N TRP A 484 -17.71 10.78 26.27
CA TRP A 484 -18.14 12.04 26.87
C TRP A 484 -19.65 12.19 26.74
N GLN A 485 -20.31 12.66 27.80
CA GLN A 485 -21.73 12.98 27.76
C GLN A 485 -21.97 14.44 28.12
N ARG A 486 -22.84 15.10 27.34
CA ARG A 486 -23.35 16.41 27.69
C ARG A 486 -24.29 16.31 28.89
N GLN A 487 -24.01 17.10 29.91
CA GLN A 487 -24.77 17.21 31.14
C GLN A 487 -25.90 18.25 30.99
N PRO A 488 -26.96 18.20 31.83
CA PRO A 488 -28.08 19.14 31.74
C PRO A 488 -27.69 20.63 31.85
N ASN A 489 -26.56 20.93 32.50
CA ASN A 489 -26.01 22.29 32.61
C ASN A 489 -25.23 22.73 31.35
N GLY A 490 -25.14 21.87 30.33
CA GLY A 490 -24.44 22.10 29.07
C GLY A 490 -22.96 21.72 29.06
N ALA A 491 -22.36 21.38 30.20
CA ALA A 491 -20.97 20.92 30.29
C ALA A 491 -20.81 19.46 29.83
N PHE A 492 -19.58 19.02 29.54
CA PHE A 492 -19.28 17.62 29.25
C PHE A 492 -18.57 16.94 30.43
N SER A 493 -18.87 15.67 30.65
CA SER A 493 -18.12 14.82 31.58
C SER A 493 -17.72 13.51 30.92
N VAL A 494 -16.56 12.96 31.32
CA VAL A 494 -16.17 11.59 30.96
C VAL A 494 -17.12 10.65 31.68
N VAL A 495 -17.76 9.76 30.93
CA VAL A 495 -18.74 8.82 31.48
C VAL A 495 -18.26 7.38 31.40
N HIS A 496 -17.42 7.05 30.41
CA HIS A 496 -16.80 5.75 30.27
C HIS A 496 -15.44 5.87 29.57
N VAL A 497 -14.48 5.02 29.95
CA VAL A 497 -13.20 4.86 29.26
C VAL A 497 -13.07 3.38 28.94
N GLU A 498 -12.90 3.07 27.66
CA GLU A 498 -12.72 1.70 27.18
C GLU A 498 -11.26 1.51 26.79
N GLU A 499 -10.50 0.91 27.70
CA GLU A 499 -9.09 0.61 27.53
C GLU A 499 -8.90 -0.68 26.68
N GLY A 500 -7.86 -0.71 25.85
CA GLY A 500 -7.49 -1.90 25.07
C GLY A 500 -8.43 -2.26 23.91
N ALA A 501 -9.31 -1.34 23.50
CA ALA A 501 -10.21 -1.53 22.37
C ALA A 501 -9.55 -1.32 20.99
N ILE A 502 -8.51 -0.49 20.95
CA ILE A 502 -7.77 -0.09 19.74
C ILE A 502 -6.60 -1.04 19.50
N GLY A 503 -6.18 -1.19 18.25
CA GLY A 503 -4.93 -1.87 17.92
C GLY A 503 -4.96 -3.39 18.11
N ARG A 504 -5.96 -4.07 17.55
CA ARG A 504 -6.17 -5.51 17.74
C ARG A 504 -5.65 -6.33 16.58
N ARG A 505 -5.24 -7.58 16.86
CA ARG A 505 -4.86 -8.62 15.89
C ARG A 505 -3.96 -8.11 14.75
N ILE A 506 -2.96 -7.29 15.07
CA ILE A 506 -2.08 -6.68 14.08
C ILE A 506 -1.42 -7.80 13.27
N SER A 507 -1.66 -7.83 11.97
CA SER A 507 -1.43 -9.01 11.13
C SER A 507 -0.49 -8.72 9.96
N THR A 508 0.36 -9.69 9.64
CA THR A 508 1.19 -9.67 8.42
C THR A 508 1.31 -11.08 7.82
N LEU A 509 1.81 -11.17 6.60
CA LEU A 509 2.09 -12.45 5.95
C LEU A 509 3.40 -13.03 6.51
N GLY A 510 3.37 -14.28 6.93
CA GLY A 510 4.53 -14.96 7.47
C GLY A 510 5.54 -15.38 6.41
N ALA A 511 6.80 -14.97 6.58
CA ALA A 511 7.91 -15.44 5.76
C ALA A 511 8.00 -16.98 5.80
N GLY A 512 8.03 -17.60 4.62
CA GLY A 512 8.14 -19.05 4.44
C GLY A 512 6.87 -19.87 4.72
N SER A 513 5.94 -19.41 5.56
CA SER A 513 4.70 -20.13 5.86
C SER A 513 3.55 -19.76 4.93
N GLY A 514 3.56 -18.53 4.40
CA GLY A 514 2.45 -17.99 3.62
C GLY A 514 1.14 -17.85 4.42
N ALA A 515 1.19 -18.00 5.75
CA ALA A 515 0.04 -17.89 6.65
C ALA A 515 -0.01 -16.50 7.31
N ARG A 516 -1.18 -16.14 7.85
CA ARG A 516 -1.31 -14.96 8.72
C ARG A 516 -0.48 -15.16 9.99
N ILE A 517 0.36 -14.19 10.32
CA ILE A 517 1.04 -14.10 11.62
C ILE A 517 0.49 -12.90 12.38
N ASP A 518 0.18 -13.12 13.65
CA ASP A 518 -0.17 -12.05 14.59
C ASP A 518 1.10 -11.44 15.20
N ILE A 519 1.28 -10.14 14.98
CA ILE A 519 2.43 -9.36 15.43
C ILE A 519 2.02 -8.25 16.42
N THR A 520 0.84 -8.36 17.04
CA THR A 520 0.35 -7.35 18.02
C THR A 520 1.37 -7.10 19.14
N HIS A 521 2.02 -8.18 19.62
CA HIS A 521 3.06 -8.15 20.64
C HIS A 521 4.33 -7.36 20.25
N GLN A 522 4.51 -7.04 18.95
CA GLN A 522 5.61 -6.19 18.48
C GLN A 522 5.29 -4.71 18.67
N TYR A 523 4.01 -4.32 18.60
CA TYR A 523 3.57 -2.92 18.66
C TYR A 523 3.11 -2.48 20.04
N LYS A 524 2.71 -3.41 20.92
CA LYS A 524 2.32 -3.10 22.28
C LYS A 524 2.50 -4.27 23.24
N HIS A 525 2.58 -3.94 24.51
CA HIS A 525 2.60 -4.92 25.60
C HIS A 525 1.20 -5.52 25.81
N PRO A 526 1.07 -6.69 26.46
CA PRO A 526 -0.24 -7.30 26.73
C PRO A 526 -1.17 -6.35 27.50
N GLU A 527 -2.42 -6.26 27.06
CA GLU A 527 -3.44 -5.41 27.70
C GLU A 527 -3.57 -5.73 29.20
N GLY A 528 -3.52 -4.70 30.05
CA GLY A 528 -3.61 -4.83 31.50
C GLY A 528 -2.30 -5.17 32.21
N SER A 529 -1.19 -5.31 31.48
CA SER A 529 0.16 -5.43 32.07
C SER A 529 0.66 -4.08 32.62
N GLU A 530 1.60 -4.12 33.57
CA GLU A 530 2.23 -2.90 34.10
C GLU A 530 3.03 -2.18 33.01
N GLU A 531 3.65 -2.93 32.10
CA GLU A 531 4.42 -2.42 30.99
C GLU A 531 3.54 -1.67 29.98
N GLU A 532 2.34 -2.18 29.70
CA GLU A 532 1.35 -1.52 28.84
C GLU A 532 0.93 -0.17 29.44
N ARG A 533 0.56 -0.15 30.72
CA ARG A 533 0.20 1.10 31.43
C ARG A 533 1.36 2.09 31.49
N ARG A 534 2.59 1.60 31.67
CA ARG A 534 3.80 2.44 31.65
C ARG A 534 4.05 3.04 30.26
N ALA A 535 3.85 2.28 29.20
CA ALA A 535 3.99 2.78 27.82
C ALA A 535 2.97 3.89 27.53
N VAL A 536 1.69 3.67 27.85
CA VAL A 536 0.64 4.70 27.69
C VAL A 536 0.92 5.94 28.54
N SER A 537 1.36 5.76 29.79
CA SER A 537 1.74 6.87 30.67
C SER A 537 2.92 7.66 30.11
N THR A 538 3.92 6.98 29.55
CA THR A 538 5.09 7.62 28.93
C THR A 538 4.64 8.43 27.72
N ALA A 539 3.86 7.82 26.81
CA ALA A 539 3.35 8.49 25.62
C ALA A 539 2.51 9.73 25.96
N THR A 540 1.58 9.60 26.91
CA THR A 540 0.69 10.68 27.36
C THR A 540 1.47 11.84 27.98
N SER A 541 2.56 11.57 28.70
CA SER A 541 3.42 12.62 29.28
C SER A 541 4.09 13.52 28.23
N HIS A 542 4.20 13.03 27.00
CA HIS A 542 4.77 13.72 25.85
C HIS A 542 3.70 14.15 24.81
N GLY A 543 2.42 13.80 25.02
CA GLY A 543 1.31 14.15 24.14
C GLY A 543 0.78 15.58 24.34
N SER A 544 -0.20 15.98 23.53
CA SER A 544 -0.76 17.34 23.57
C SER A 544 -1.60 17.63 24.83
N ARG A 545 -2.06 16.59 25.54
CA ARG A 545 -2.88 16.69 26.76
C ARG A 545 -2.37 15.82 27.93
N PRO A 546 -1.28 16.20 28.63
CA PRO A 546 -0.61 15.33 29.62
C PRO A 546 -1.40 14.95 30.90
N ARG A 547 -2.68 15.32 31.05
CA ARG A 547 -3.36 15.29 32.38
C ARG A 547 -4.89 15.07 32.40
N THR A 548 -5.52 14.62 31.31
CA THR A 548 -7.00 14.49 31.25
C THR A 548 -7.49 13.04 31.13
N ARG A 549 -6.95 12.11 31.94
CA ARG A 549 -7.74 10.90 32.26
C ARG A 549 -8.76 11.28 33.32
N GLY A 550 -10.02 11.46 32.92
CA GLY A 550 -11.11 11.48 33.89
C GLY A 550 -11.07 10.20 34.71
N THR A 551 -11.31 10.27 36.01
CA THR A 551 -11.49 9.07 36.83
C THR A 551 -12.65 8.26 36.25
N PRO A 552 -12.44 7.00 35.85
CA PRO A 552 -13.52 6.15 35.36
C PRO A 552 -14.62 6.08 36.42
N SER A 553 -15.89 6.12 35.99
CA SER A 553 -16.96 5.69 36.88
C SER A 553 -16.77 4.18 37.10
N THR A 554 -16.30 3.77 38.28
CA THR A 554 -16.29 2.35 38.67
C THR A 554 -17.74 1.94 38.89
N GLY A 555 -18.33 1.45 37.82
CA GLY A 555 -19.74 1.10 37.78
C GLY A 555 -19.99 -0.40 37.94
N GLU A 556 -21.01 -0.75 38.71
CA GLU A 556 -21.40 -2.14 39.00
C GLU A 556 -22.01 -2.85 37.78
N VAL A 557 -22.52 -2.12 36.78
CA VAL A 557 -23.17 -2.70 35.60
C VAL A 557 -22.23 -2.71 34.41
N THR A 558 -22.06 -3.85 33.75
CA THR A 558 -21.28 -3.98 32.51
C THR A 558 -22.19 -4.33 31.35
N VAL A 559 -21.90 -3.80 30.15
CA VAL A 559 -22.62 -4.14 28.92
C VAL A 559 -21.67 -4.76 27.92
N THR A 560 -22.08 -5.89 27.38
CA THR A 560 -21.41 -6.57 26.28
C THR A 560 -22.35 -6.64 25.09
N VAL A 561 -21.81 -6.51 23.90
CA VAL A 561 -22.57 -6.53 22.65
C VAL A 561 -22.02 -7.65 21.80
N GLY A 562 -22.91 -8.46 21.26
CA GLY A 562 -22.61 -9.55 20.37
C GLY A 562 -23.62 -9.61 19.25
N ALA A 563 -23.35 -10.45 18.27
CA ALA A 563 -24.31 -10.81 17.25
C ALA A 563 -24.41 -12.32 17.19
N GLY A 564 -25.57 -12.82 16.76
CA GLY A 564 -25.62 -14.12 16.11
C GLY A 564 -24.76 -14.12 14.84
N PRO A 565 -24.68 -15.23 14.10
CA PRO A 565 -24.03 -15.25 12.80
C PRO A 565 -24.61 -14.14 11.91
N ALA A 566 -23.88 -13.05 11.72
CA ALA A 566 -24.22 -12.05 10.71
C ALA A 566 -24.02 -12.73 9.36
N VAL A 567 -25.02 -12.75 8.50
CA VAL A 567 -24.93 -13.35 7.16
C VAL A 567 -25.75 -12.52 6.18
N ALA A 568 -25.16 -12.10 5.06
CA ALA A 568 -25.78 -11.28 4.03
C ALA A 568 -26.97 -11.99 3.40
N GLY A 569 -28.18 -11.50 3.69
CA GLY A 569 -29.42 -12.11 3.17
C GLY A 569 -30.29 -12.76 4.25
N ALA A 570 -29.76 -12.94 5.46
CA ALA A 570 -30.49 -13.48 6.60
C ALA A 570 -30.95 -12.37 7.57
N GLU A 571 -31.80 -12.70 8.54
CA GLU A 571 -32.04 -11.79 9.67
C GLU A 571 -30.79 -11.65 10.52
N LEU A 572 -30.45 -10.41 10.84
CA LEU A 572 -29.35 -10.07 11.73
C LEU A 572 -29.88 -10.03 13.16
N GLU A 573 -29.47 -10.98 13.99
CA GLU A 573 -29.76 -10.98 15.42
C GLU A 573 -28.60 -10.33 16.20
N LEU A 574 -28.88 -9.19 16.84
CA LEU A 574 -27.93 -8.43 17.64
C LEU A 574 -28.31 -8.55 19.11
N ARG A 575 -27.36 -8.93 19.96
CA ARG A 575 -27.59 -9.22 21.38
C ARG A 575 -26.78 -8.26 22.24
N VAL A 576 -27.44 -7.61 23.18
CA VAL A 576 -26.85 -6.75 24.20
C VAL A 576 -27.06 -7.43 25.54
N VAL A 577 -25.98 -7.90 26.15
CA VAL A 577 -26.04 -8.55 27.46
C VAL A 577 -25.56 -7.56 28.51
N ALA A 578 -26.46 -7.20 29.42
CA ALA A 578 -26.17 -6.37 30.58
C ALA A 578 -25.96 -7.27 31.81
N ARG A 579 -24.85 -7.06 32.51
CA ARG A 579 -24.52 -7.78 33.74
C ARG A 579 -24.37 -6.80 34.88
N ASN A 580 -25.30 -6.87 35.82
CA ASN A 580 -25.17 -6.23 37.12
C ASN A 580 -24.29 -7.08 38.05
N GLN A 581 -23.15 -6.53 38.48
CA GLN A 581 -22.23 -7.12 39.44
C GLN A 581 -22.47 -6.61 40.87
N GLY A 582 -23.41 -5.66 41.04
CA GLY A 582 -23.82 -5.13 42.34
C GLY A 582 -24.79 -6.06 43.06
N ALA A 583 -24.91 -5.88 44.38
CA ALA A 583 -25.81 -6.65 45.22
C ALA A 583 -27.29 -6.26 45.03
N GLU A 584 -27.54 -5.01 44.64
CA GLU A 584 -28.89 -4.45 44.48
C GLU A 584 -29.35 -4.51 43.02
N PRO A 585 -30.64 -4.75 42.74
CA PRO A 585 -31.19 -4.63 41.39
C PRO A 585 -31.04 -3.19 40.86
N ARG A 586 -30.74 -3.07 39.58
CA ARG A 586 -30.51 -1.78 38.90
C ARG A 586 -31.46 -1.62 37.72
N THR A 587 -31.91 -0.41 37.42
CA THR A 587 -32.74 -0.12 36.26
C THR A 587 -31.88 0.48 35.16
N LEU A 588 -31.81 -0.23 34.03
CA LEU A 588 -31.01 0.17 32.87
C LEU A 588 -31.90 0.78 31.79
N ARG A 589 -31.58 2.02 31.40
CA ARG A 589 -32.15 2.67 30.21
C ARG A 589 -31.16 2.54 29.06
N LEU A 590 -31.44 1.64 28.13
CA LEU A 590 -30.62 1.35 26.96
C LEU A 590 -31.17 2.01 25.71
N ARG A 591 -30.25 2.47 24.86
CA ARG A 591 -30.49 2.87 23.48
C ARG A 591 -29.62 2.03 22.56
N LEU A 592 -30.24 1.44 21.56
CA LEU A 592 -29.56 0.71 20.49
C LEU A 592 -29.78 1.50 19.20
N ALA A 593 -28.72 1.72 18.43
CA ALA A 593 -28.79 2.35 17.12
C ALA A 593 -27.93 1.58 16.13
N LEU A 594 -28.52 1.17 15.02
CA LEU A 594 -27.83 0.49 13.92
C LEU A 594 -27.68 1.45 12.73
N ALA A 595 -26.45 1.61 12.26
CA ALA A 595 -26.10 2.49 11.15
C ALA A 595 -25.16 1.79 10.17
N PRO A 596 -25.16 2.18 8.87
CA PRO A 596 -24.10 1.77 7.96
C PRO A 596 -22.82 2.50 8.34
N VAL A 597 -21.69 1.80 8.27
CA VAL A 597 -20.37 2.39 8.49
C VAL A 597 -19.44 1.98 7.38
N ARG A 598 -18.70 2.93 6.82
CA ARG A 598 -17.60 2.61 5.90
C ARG A 598 -16.49 1.91 6.66
N TYR A 599 -15.60 1.21 5.96
CA TYR A 599 -14.48 0.55 6.63
C TYR A 599 -13.58 1.53 7.42
N THR A 600 -13.59 2.82 7.07
CA THR A 600 -12.89 3.90 7.77
C THR A 600 -13.54 4.32 9.08
N GLY A 601 -14.71 3.80 9.43
CA GLY A 601 -15.45 4.19 10.62
C GLY A 601 -16.39 5.38 10.47
N VAL A 602 -16.40 6.05 9.30
CA VAL A 602 -17.36 7.11 9.00
C VAL A 602 -18.77 6.50 8.94
N SER A 603 -19.63 6.95 9.85
CA SER A 603 -20.99 6.43 10.03
C SER A 603 -21.99 7.20 9.17
N GLY A 604 -22.89 6.48 8.52
CA GLY A 604 -24.11 7.06 7.96
C GLY A 604 -25.19 7.25 9.03
N PRO A 605 -26.36 7.82 8.68
CA PRO A 605 -27.48 7.96 9.59
C PRO A 605 -28.00 6.58 10.03
N PRO A 606 -28.41 6.43 11.31
CA PRO A 606 -28.98 5.17 11.79
C PRO A 606 -30.33 4.89 11.13
N PHE A 607 -30.47 3.71 10.53
CA PHE A 607 -31.71 3.25 9.89
C PHE A 607 -32.63 2.48 10.83
N ARG A 608 -32.09 1.94 11.94
CA ARG A 608 -32.86 1.25 12.99
C ARG A 608 -32.45 1.76 14.37
N GLN A 609 -33.42 2.04 15.23
CA GLN A 609 -33.18 2.48 16.61
C GLN A 609 -34.21 1.90 17.57
N GLU A 610 -33.77 1.50 18.76
CA GLU A 610 -34.64 0.98 19.82
C GLU A 610 -34.24 1.58 21.17
N GLN A 611 -35.25 1.79 22.04
CA GLN A 611 -35.04 2.20 23.43
C GLN A 611 -35.68 1.18 24.36
N HIS A 612 -34.94 0.77 25.37
CA HIS A 612 -35.37 -0.22 26.34
C HIS A 612 -35.17 0.33 27.75
N ARG A 613 -36.15 0.10 28.63
CA ARG A 613 -36.03 0.32 30.07
C ARG A 613 -36.25 -1.03 30.75
N ARG A 614 -35.24 -1.51 31.47
CA ARG A 614 -35.18 -2.90 31.95
C ARG A 614 -34.60 -2.97 33.36
N ALA A 615 -35.10 -3.91 34.15
CA ALA A 615 -34.55 -4.20 35.47
C ALA A 615 -33.42 -5.22 35.32
N CYS A 616 -32.19 -4.77 35.51
CA CYS A 616 -30.96 -5.52 35.35
C CYS A 616 -30.72 -6.47 36.54
N ALA A 617 -31.27 -7.68 36.43
CA ALA A 617 -30.82 -8.84 37.20
C ALA A 617 -29.44 -9.31 36.69
N PRO A 618 -28.70 -10.16 37.43
CA PRO A 618 -27.42 -10.70 36.95
C PRO A 618 -27.59 -11.48 35.64
N GLY A 619 -27.06 -10.94 34.52
CA GLY A 619 -27.06 -11.62 33.21
C GLY A 619 -28.25 -11.33 32.28
N GLU A 620 -28.94 -10.19 32.43
CA GLU A 620 -30.04 -9.82 31.53
C GLU A 620 -29.59 -9.65 30.07
N THR A 621 -30.40 -10.14 29.12
CA THR A 621 -30.13 -10.05 27.68
C THR A 621 -31.23 -9.30 26.96
N VAL A 622 -30.85 -8.25 26.23
CA VAL A 622 -31.71 -7.48 25.30
C VAL A 622 -31.33 -7.85 23.88
N THR A 623 -32.31 -8.16 23.03
CA THR A 623 -32.07 -8.59 21.65
C THR A 623 -32.74 -7.64 20.67
N MET A 624 -32.03 -7.27 19.60
CA MET A 624 -32.53 -6.51 18.45
C MET A 624 -32.40 -7.38 17.20
N THR A 625 -33.50 -7.60 16.49
CA THR A 625 -33.52 -8.40 15.25
C THR A 625 -33.82 -7.48 14.07
N VAL A 626 -33.03 -7.58 13.00
CA VAL A 626 -33.11 -6.71 11.82
C VAL A 626 -33.14 -7.57 10.57
N GLY A 627 -34.20 -7.47 9.77
CA GLY A 627 -34.36 -8.26 8.54
C GLY A 627 -33.48 -7.77 7.38
N TYR A 628 -33.13 -8.65 6.44
CA TYR A 628 -32.30 -8.29 5.28
C TYR A 628 -32.88 -7.18 4.42
N ALA A 629 -34.20 -7.12 4.25
CA ALA A 629 -34.82 -6.02 3.49
C ALA A 629 -34.53 -4.64 4.10
N GLU A 630 -34.28 -4.58 5.41
CA GLU A 630 -34.03 -3.34 6.15
C GLU A 630 -32.55 -2.93 6.09
N TYR A 631 -31.61 -3.87 6.23
CA TYR A 631 -30.17 -3.54 6.22
C TYR A 631 -29.49 -3.74 4.85
N GLY A 632 -30.03 -4.57 3.96
CA GLY A 632 -29.45 -4.93 2.66
C GLY A 632 -29.10 -3.74 1.77
N PRO A 633 -29.96 -2.69 1.65
CA PRO A 633 -29.63 -1.48 0.91
C PRO A 633 -28.46 -0.67 1.48
N HIS A 634 -28.05 -0.95 2.70
CA HIS A 634 -27.01 -0.22 3.45
C HIS A 634 -25.66 -0.97 3.50
N VAL A 635 -25.55 -2.13 2.84
CA VAL A 635 -24.32 -2.93 2.76
C VAL A 635 -23.72 -2.81 1.35
N GLY A 636 -22.66 -2.00 1.21
CA GLY A 636 -21.87 -1.83 -0.01
C GLY A 636 -20.55 -2.62 -0.03
N ASP A 637 -19.71 -2.39 -1.05
CA ASP A 637 -18.37 -2.99 -1.16
C ASP A 637 -17.50 -2.52 0.03
N GLN A 638 -17.26 -3.42 0.99
CA GLN A 638 -16.50 -3.19 2.24
C GLN A 638 -17.19 -2.35 3.33
N ASP A 639 -18.48 -2.07 3.21
CA ASP A 639 -19.23 -1.44 4.30
C ASP A 639 -19.57 -2.46 5.39
N ALA A 640 -19.53 -2.02 6.64
CA ALA A 640 -19.96 -2.79 7.79
C ALA A 640 -21.25 -2.17 8.37
N LEU A 641 -21.92 -2.91 9.25
CA LEU A 641 -22.97 -2.37 10.09
C LEU A 641 -22.38 -2.06 11.46
N LYS A 642 -22.65 -0.86 11.98
CA LYS A 642 -22.25 -0.44 13.32
C LYS A 642 -23.46 -0.41 14.24
N LEU A 643 -23.45 -1.25 15.26
CA LEU A 643 -24.37 -1.17 16.38
C LEU A 643 -23.73 -0.32 17.48
N SER A 644 -24.30 0.84 17.76
CA SER A 644 -23.96 1.66 18.93
C SER A 644 -24.98 1.40 20.04
N VAL A 645 -24.48 0.95 21.18
CA VAL A 645 -25.25 0.72 22.40
C VAL A 645 -24.80 1.73 23.43
N ALA A 646 -25.75 2.48 23.98
CA ALA A 646 -25.49 3.46 25.01
C ALA A 646 -26.63 3.43 26.03
N GLY A 647 -26.31 3.48 27.33
CA GLY A 647 -27.33 3.47 28.35
C GLY A 647 -26.88 4.02 29.68
N ALA A 648 -27.85 4.25 30.56
CA ALA A 648 -27.62 4.76 31.90
C ALA A 648 -28.33 3.87 32.94
N VAL A 649 -27.67 3.67 34.08
CA VAL A 649 -28.25 3.09 35.29
C VAL A 649 -28.95 4.21 36.04
N GLU A 650 -30.27 4.10 36.20
CA GLU A 650 -31.08 5.19 36.75
C GLU A 650 -30.72 5.52 38.21
N GLU A 651 -30.35 4.51 39.00
CA GLU A 651 -30.08 4.66 40.43
C GLU A 651 -28.69 5.26 40.71
N THR A 652 -27.69 4.91 39.91
CA THR A 652 -26.30 5.32 40.14
C THR A 652 -25.84 6.43 39.20
N GLY A 653 -26.60 6.70 38.13
CA GLY A 653 -26.18 7.59 37.04
C GLY A 653 -25.03 7.02 36.20
N GLN A 654 -24.62 5.77 36.44
CA GLN A 654 -23.56 5.12 35.68
C GLN A 654 -23.97 5.02 34.20
N VAL A 655 -23.06 5.40 33.30
CA VAL A 655 -23.27 5.24 31.85
C VAL A 655 -22.48 4.06 31.33
N VAL A 656 -23.08 3.30 30.44
CA VAL A 656 -22.49 2.17 29.72
C VAL A 656 -22.57 2.43 28.23
N ALA A 657 -21.48 2.23 27.50
CA ALA A 657 -21.43 2.40 26.06
C ALA A 657 -20.59 1.29 25.43
N LYS A 658 -21.02 0.77 24.28
CA LYS A 658 -20.29 -0.26 23.53
C LYS A 658 -20.68 -0.22 22.06
N GLU A 659 -19.72 -0.48 21.18
CA GLU A 659 -19.95 -0.60 19.76
C GLU A 659 -19.61 -2.00 19.26
N LEU A 660 -20.40 -2.51 18.29
CA LEU A 660 -20.13 -3.74 17.56
C LEU A 660 -20.16 -3.45 16.07
N ARG A 661 -19.22 -4.02 15.31
CA ARG A 661 -19.16 -3.92 13.85
C ARG A 661 -19.22 -5.28 13.20
N LEU A 662 -20.03 -5.40 12.15
CA LEU A 662 -20.29 -6.67 11.48
C LEU A 662 -20.16 -6.51 9.97
N LEU A 663 -19.43 -7.42 9.34
CA LEU A 663 -19.51 -7.64 7.90
C LEU A 663 -20.58 -8.69 7.65
N ALA A 664 -21.32 -8.57 6.55
CA ALA A 664 -22.31 -9.55 6.16
C ALA A 664 -21.65 -10.61 5.24
N PRO A 665 -21.26 -11.80 5.73
CA PRO A 665 -20.69 -12.88 4.93
C PRO A 665 -21.72 -13.51 4.00
N ALA A 666 -21.27 -14.26 3.01
CA ALA A 666 -22.15 -15.00 2.09
C ALA A 666 -22.98 -16.09 2.81
N VAL A 667 -24.24 -16.34 2.42
CA VAL A 667 -25.08 -17.43 2.97
C VAL A 667 -25.08 -18.63 2.01
N VAL A 668 -25.10 -19.85 2.55
CA VAL A 668 -25.50 -21.03 1.78
C VAL A 668 -26.93 -20.88 1.24
N GLY A 669 -27.11 -21.03 -0.07
CA GLY A 669 -28.40 -20.96 -0.74
C GLY A 669 -28.79 -19.58 -1.28
N GLN A 670 -28.07 -18.51 -0.92
CA GLN A 670 -28.33 -17.16 -1.44
C GLN A 670 -27.31 -16.71 -2.51
N GLU A 671 -27.76 -15.89 -3.46
CA GLU A 671 -26.91 -15.34 -4.51
C GLU A 671 -25.98 -14.26 -3.98
N VAL A 672 -24.68 -14.46 -4.22
CA VAL A 672 -23.62 -13.51 -3.96
C VAL A 672 -23.13 -12.95 -5.30
N PRO A 673 -23.31 -11.65 -5.58
CA PRO A 673 -22.78 -11.08 -6.81
C PRO A 673 -21.24 -11.02 -6.73
N VAL A 674 -20.57 -11.74 -7.63
CA VAL A 674 -19.11 -11.70 -7.78
C VAL A 674 -18.74 -10.87 -9.01
N GLN A 675 -17.84 -9.92 -8.84
CA GLN A 675 -17.29 -9.17 -9.98
C GLN A 675 -16.02 -9.85 -10.51
N VAL A 676 -16.06 -10.27 -11.77
CA VAL A 676 -14.89 -10.76 -12.50
C VAL A 676 -14.36 -9.62 -13.36
N VAL A 677 -13.08 -9.29 -13.16
CA VAL A 677 -12.36 -8.29 -13.95
C VAL A 677 -11.28 -9.01 -14.73
N PHE A 678 -11.31 -8.90 -16.05
CA PHE A 678 -10.34 -9.53 -16.94
C PHE A 678 -9.81 -8.50 -17.93
N GLN A 679 -8.50 -8.30 -17.95
CA GLN A 679 -7.84 -7.42 -18.92
C GLN A 679 -7.29 -8.26 -20.06
N ASN A 680 -7.65 -7.91 -21.30
CA ASN A 680 -7.11 -8.59 -22.48
C ASN A 680 -5.62 -8.22 -22.64
N PRO A 681 -4.68 -9.17 -22.51
CA PRO A 681 -3.26 -8.86 -22.65
C PRO A 681 -2.82 -8.73 -24.12
N LEU A 682 -3.69 -9.02 -25.08
CA LEU A 682 -3.37 -9.01 -26.51
C LEU A 682 -3.77 -7.69 -27.18
N PRO A 683 -3.05 -7.25 -28.23
CA PRO A 683 -3.38 -6.05 -29.00
C PRO A 683 -4.57 -6.25 -29.96
N ARG A 684 -5.26 -7.40 -29.90
CA ARG A 684 -6.38 -7.77 -30.76
C ARG A 684 -7.55 -8.29 -29.94
N ALA A 685 -8.76 -8.13 -30.47
CA ALA A 685 -10.00 -8.64 -29.87
C ALA A 685 -9.90 -10.13 -29.58
N LEU A 686 -10.29 -10.52 -28.36
CA LEU A 686 -10.53 -11.92 -28.05
C LEU A 686 -11.88 -12.31 -28.66
N THR A 687 -11.86 -13.32 -29.51
CA THR A 687 -13.09 -13.89 -30.09
C THR A 687 -13.40 -15.21 -29.41
N GLY A 688 -14.68 -15.52 -29.29
CA GLY A 688 -15.12 -16.75 -28.62
C GLY A 688 -14.63 -16.85 -27.19
N ALA A 689 -14.51 -15.70 -26.50
CA ALA A 689 -14.07 -15.70 -25.11
C ALA A 689 -15.17 -16.29 -24.22
N VAL A 690 -14.79 -17.16 -23.29
CA VAL A 690 -15.68 -17.89 -22.39
C VAL A 690 -15.16 -17.76 -20.97
N LEU A 691 -15.98 -17.19 -20.10
CA LEU A 691 -15.75 -17.21 -18.66
C LEU A 691 -16.37 -18.47 -18.07
N ARG A 692 -15.56 -19.27 -17.39
CA ARG A 692 -15.98 -20.40 -16.57
C ARG A 692 -15.73 -20.06 -15.11
N MET A 693 -16.64 -20.44 -14.24
CA MET A 693 -16.51 -20.25 -12.80
C MET A 693 -16.82 -21.56 -12.12
N GLU A 694 -15.98 -21.94 -11.17
CA GLU A 694 -16.17 -23.16 -10.39
C GLU A 694 -15.65 -22.99 -8.96
N GLY A 695 -16.26 -23.69 -8.03
CA GLY A 695 -15.79 -23.70 -6.65
C GLY A 695 -16.44 -24.80 -5.86
N ALA A 696 -15.65 -25.49 -5.03
CA ALA A 696 -16.14 -26.63 -4.28
C ALA A 696 -17.19 -26.20 -3.25
N GLY A 697 -18.44 -26.62 -3.47
CA GLY A 697 -19.57 -26.23 -2.64
C GLY A 697 -20.10 -24.85 -2.99
N LEU A 698 -19.95 -24.43 -4.24
CA LEU A 698 -20.58 -23.25 -4.84
C LEU A 698 -21.37 -23.69 -6.08
N SER A 699 -22.57 -23.16 -6.26
CA SER A 699 -23.27 -23.12 -7.53
C SER A 699 -22.78 -21.88 -8.27
N CYS A 700 -22.15 -22.11 -9.42
CA CYS A 700 -21.65 -21.04 -10.27
C CYS A 700 -22.53 -20.94 -11.52
N PRO A 701 -22.60 -19.77 -12.17
CA PRO A 701 -23.36 -19.63 -13.40
C PRO A 701 -22.73 -20.49 -14.50
N GLN A 702 -23.54 -20.89 -15.48
CA GLN A 702 -23.00 -21.57 -16.66
C GLN A 702 -21.97 -20.69 -17.37
N ALA A 703 -21.07 -21.35 -18.10
CA ALA A 703 -20.02 -20.68 -18.84
C ALA A 703 -20.60 -19.54 -19.70
N VAL A 704 -20.11 -18.32 -19.47
CA VAL A 704 -20.64 -17.11 -20.11
C VAL A 704 -19.78 -16.76 -21.30
N ASN A 705 -20.38 -16.72 -22.49
CA ASN A 705 -19.73 -16.17 -23.67
C ASN A 705 -19.61 -14.66 -23.50
N VAL A 706 -18.39 -14.17 -23.57
CA VAL A 706 -18.07 -12.76 -23.39
C VAL A 706 -17.70 -12.14 -24.72
N GLY A 707 -18.59 -11.27 -25.19
CA GLY A 707 -18.39 -10.48 -26.39
C GLY A 707 -17.68 -9.18 -26.05
N TRP A 708 -16.63 -8.88 -26.78
CA TRP A 708 -16.09 -7.52 -26.84
C TRP A 708 -16.97 -6.75 -27.81
N GLY A 709 -17.85 -5.89 -27.27
CA GLY A 709 -18.81 -5.13 -28.07
C GLY A 709 -18.10 -4.24 -29.08
N HIS A 710 -18.76 -3.96 -30.21
CA HIS A 710 -18.30 -2.97 -31.21
C HIS A 710 -18.28 -1.58 -30.54
N GLY A 711 -17.16 -1.23 -29.89
CA GLY A 711 -17.01 -0.01 -29.09
C GLY A 711 -16.03 -0.16 -27.92
N ASP A 712 -15.85 -1.37 -27.38
CA ASP A 712 -14.85 -1.65 -26.36
C ASP A 712 -13.57 -2.14 -27.05
N ASN A 713 -12.50 -1.36 -26.93
CA ASN A 713 -11.21 -1.56 -27.60
C ASN A 713 -10.75 -3.02 -27.56
N GLY A 714 -10.91 -3.70 -28.70
CA GLY A 714 -10.61 -5.11 -28.87
C GLY A 714 -9.19 -5.49 -28.47
N GLY A 715 -8.20 -4.60 -28.55
CA GLY A 715 -6.86 -4.84 -27.99
C GLY A 715 -6.67 -4.14 -26.65
N GLY A 716 -6.18 -4.84 -25.62
CA GLY A 716 -5.80 -4.22 -24.34
C GLY A 716 -6.95 -3.78 -23.42
N GLY A 717 -8.21 -3.97 -23.82
CA GLY A 717 -9.38 -3.54 -23.05
C GLY A 717 -9.59 -4.35 -21.75
N THR A 718 -10.39 -3.81 -20.84
CA THR A 718 -10.76 -4.47 -19.57
C THR A 718 -12.24 -4.83 -19.56
N LEU A 719 -12.52 -6.12 -19.48
CA LEU A 719 -13.84 -6.69 -19.31
C LEU A 719 -14.20 -6.72 -17.81
N ARG A 720 -15.40 -6.24 -17.47
CA ARG A 720 -15.97 -6.33 -16.11
C ARG A 720 -17.32 -7.01 -16.18
N LEU A 721 -17.47 -8.12 -15.47
CA LEU A 721 -18.70 -8.90 -15.42
C LEU A 721 -19.15 -9.06 -13.99
N ARG A 722 -20.44 -8.92 -13.74
CA ARG A 722 -21.06 -9.36 -12.48
C ARG A 722 -21.71 -10.71 -12.73
N GLN A 723 -21.31 -11.71 -11.93
CA GLN A 723 -21.78 -13.07 -12.01
C GLN A 723 -22.27 -13.53 -10.64
N PRO A 724 -23.54 -13.97 -10.50
CA PRO A 724 -24.05 -14.45 -9.22
C PRO A 724 -23.46 -15.83 -8.91
N VAL A 725 -23.00 -16.04 -7.68
CA VAL A 725 -22.52 -17.33 -7.17
C VAL A 725 -23.31 -17.67 -5.92
N VAL A 726 -23.81 -18.90 -5.81
CA VAL A 726 -24.58 -19.36 -4.64
C VAL A 726 -23.74 -20.35 -3.84
N PRO A 727 -23.33 -20.06 -2.61
CA PRO A 727 -22.70 -21.07 -1.77
C PRO A 727 -23.66 -22.22 -1.48
N LEU A 728 -23.20 -23.46 -1.56
CA LEU A 728 -23.98 -24.67 -1.28
C LEU A 728 -23.53 -25.37 0.00
N ARG A 729 -22.34 -25.02 0.51
CA ARG A 729 -21.79 -25.57 1.76
C ARG A 729 -21.16 -24.47 2.62
N PRO A 730 -21.29 -24.55 3.94
CA PRO A 730 -20.73 -23.56 4.84
C PRO A 730 -19.20 -23.70 4.99
N GLY A 731 -18.60 -22.72 5.66
CA GLY A 731 -17.16 -22.58 5.88
C GLY A 731 -16.42 -21.98 4.67
N ARG A 732 -15.10 -21.91 4.77
CA ARG A 732 -14.23 -21.25 3.80
C ARG A 732 -14.39 -21.84 2.39
N ARG A 733 -14.87 -21.02 1.45
CA ARG A 733 -15.07 -21.37 0.04
C ARG A 733 -14.00 -20.72 -0.83
N ARG A 734 -13.60 -21.44 -1.88
CA ARG A 734 -12.72 -20.94 -2.92
C ARG A 734 -13.48 -20.99 -4.24
N LEU A 735 -13.54 -19.86 -4.91
CA LEU A 735 -14.04 -19.69 -6.25
C LEU A 735 -12.85 -19.52 -7.18
N VAL A 736 -12.85 -20.25 -8.28
CA VAL A 736 -11.90 -20.14 -9.37
C VAL A 736 -12.67 -19.67 -10.60
N ALA A 737 -12.21 -18.60 -11.20
CA ALA A 737 -12.66 -18.14 -12.50
C ALA A 737 -11.59 -18.51 -13.53
N ALA A 738 -11.99 -18.98 -14.70
CA ALA A 738 -11.11 -19.26 -15.84
C ALA A 738 -11.67 -18.56 -17.07
N MET A 739 -10.85 -17.75 -17.73
CA MET A 739 -11.19 -17.09 -18.98
C MET A 739 -10.38 -17.70 -20.12
N GLU A 740 -11.05 -18.22 -21.13
CA GLU A 740 -10.44 -18.81 -22.32
C GLU A 740 -10.96 -18.09 -23.56
N SER A 741 -10.17 -17.99 -24.63
CA SER A 741 -10.65 -17.51 -25.93
C SER A 741 -9.92 -18.21 -27.08
N THR A 742 -10.30 -17.92 -28.32
CA THR A 742 -9.58 -18.49 -29.49
C THR A 742 -8.11 -18.07 -29.53
N GLN A 743 -7.77 -16.90 -28.98
CA GLN A 743 -6.42 -16.31 -29.02
C GLN A 743 -5.62 -16.51 -27.73
N LEU A 744 -6.28 -16.90 -26.63
CA LEU A 744 -5.70 -16.94 -25.30
C LEU A 744 -6.12 -18.24 -24.62
N GLY A 745 -5.13 -19.01 -24.13
CA GLY A 745 -5.40 -20.15 -23.26
C GLY A 745 -6.11 -19.74 -21.96
N PRO A 746 -6.52 -20.72 -21.14
CA PRO A 746 -7.25 -20.43 -19.91
C PRO A 746 -6.41 -19.59 -18.94
N VAL A 747 -6.92 -18.42 -18.59
CA VAL A 747 -6.37 -17.52 -17.56
C VAL A 747 -7.21 -17.64 -16.30
N HIS A 748 -6.56 -17.90 -15.17
CA HIS A 748 -7.25 -18.17 -13.92
C HIS A 748 -7.22 -16.98 -12.95
N GLY A 749 -8.32 -16.81 -12.21
CA GLY A 749 -8.40 -15.93 -11.04
C GLY A 749 -9.02 -16.69 -9.87
N THR A 750 -8.62 -16.38 -8.64
CA THR A 750 -9.17 -17.03 -7.45
C THR A 750 -9.69 -16.02 -6.45
N LEU A 751 -10.86 -16.32 -5.87
CA LEU A 751 -11.46 -15.57 -4.77
C LEU A 751 -11.73 -16.53 -3.62
N GLN A 752 -11.40 -16.11 -2.40
CA GLN A 752 -11.69 -16.87 -1.18
C GLN A 752 -12.62 -16.07 -0.29
N PHE A 753 -13.70 -16.69 0.18
CA PHE A 753 -14.69 -16.06 1.04
C PHE A 753 -15.32 -17.10 1.97
N ASP A 754 -15.87 -16.67 3.09
CA ASP A 754 -16.58 -17.56 4.03
C ASP A 754 -18.07 -17.57 3.74
N ALA A 755 -18.63 -18.79 3.63
CA ALA A 755 -20.07 -19.01 3.53
C ALA A 755 -20.62 -19.48 4.88
N ALA A 756 -21.62 -18.80 5.44
CA ALA A 756 -22.27 -19.26 6.66
C ALA A 756 -23.41 -20.25 6.35
N PRO A 757 -23.75 -21.16 7.28
CA PRO A 757 -24.91 -22.05 7.14
C PRO A 757 -26.22 -21.25 6.99
N ASP A 758 -27.22 -21.81 6.30
CA ASP A 758 -28.56 -21.23 6.24
C ASP A 758 -29.22 -21.27 7.64
N PRO A 759 -29.55 -20.11 8.24
CA PRO A 759 -30.12 -20.04 9.59
C PRO A 759 -31.55 -20.59 9.69
N THR A 760 -32.23 -20.86 8.57
CA THR A 760 -33.62 -21.36 8.58
C THR A 760 -33.74 -22.88 8.75
N GLY A 761 -32.64 -23.62 8.80
CA GLY A 761 -32.65 -25.04 9.13
C GLY A 761 -33.42 -25.93 8.15
N SER A 762 -33.66 -25.48 6.91
CA SER A 762 -34.23 -26.34 5.88
C SER A 762 -33.16 -27.35 5.45
N THR A 763 -33.13 -28.49 6.14
CA THR A 763 -32.45 -29.68 5.65
C THR A 763 -33.18 -30.12 4.38
N GLY A 764 -32.66 -29.67 3.23
CA GLY A 764 -33.00 -30.26 1.94
C GLY A 764 -32.67 -31.75 2.01
N ASN A 765 -33.70 -32.54 2.28
CA ASN A 765 -33.66 -33.98 2.42
C ASN A 765 -32.85 -34.58 1.27
N ALA A 766 -31.74 -35.24 1.59
CA ALA A 766 -31.05 -36.13 0.67
C ALA A 766 -31.95 -37.37 0.43
N GLY A 767 -32.97 -37.20 -0.40
CA GLY A 767 -33.86 -38.26 -0.85
C GLY A 767 -33.19 -39.12 -1.89
N SER A 768 -32.86 -40.35 -1.50
CA SER A 768 -32.69 -41.58 -2.28
C SER A 768 -32.57 -41.46 -3.81
N ALA A 769 -31.45 -41.95 -4.33
CA ALA A 769 -31.26 -42.28 -5.73
C ALA A 769 -32.40 -43.14 -6.28
N ALA A 770 -33.12 -42.63 -7.28
CA ALA A 770 -34.00 -43.40 -8.15
C ALA A 770 -33.41 -43.42 -9.56
N GLU A 771 -33.29 -44.62 -10.13
CA GLU A 771 -32.76 -44.89 -11.47
C GLU A 771 -33.45 -44.08 -12.59
N PRO A 772 -32.74 -43.75 -13.67
CA PRO A 772 -33.35 -43.08 -14.83
C PRO A 772 -34.12 -44.07 -15.70
N PRO A 773 -35.31 -43.69 -16.26
CA PRO A 773 -36.03 -44.52 -17.22
C PRO A 773 -35.39 -44.44 -18.62
N PRO A 774 -35.58 -45.44 -19.48
CA PRO A 774 -34.83 -45.57 -20.73
C PRO A 774 -35.33 -44.61 -21.82
N ARG A 775 -34.37 -44.15 -22.63
CA ARG A 775 -34.54 -43.28 -23.80
C ARG A 775 -35.48 -43.88 -24.85
N THR A 776 -36.50 -43.15 -25.27
CA THR A 776 -37.22 -43.42 -26.53
C THR A 776 -36.85 -42.38 -27.60
N ARG A 777 -36.42 -42.92 -28.75
CA ARG A 777 -35.97 -42.22 -29.95
C ARG A 777 -37.15 -41.64 -30.73
N ARG A 778 -36.94 -40.43 -31.27
CA ARG A 778 -37.78 -39.74 -32.26
C ARG A 778 -38.15 -40.65 -33.45
N GLY A 779 -39.45 -40.74 -33.76
CA GLY A 779 -39.96 -41.31 -35.01
C GLY A 779 -40.25 -40.24 -36.06
N ARG A 780 -39.62 -40.36 -37.24
CA ARG A 780 -39.89 -39.59 -38.46
C ARG A 780 -41.29 -39.93 -39.02
N ARG A 781 -42.03 -38.91 -39.45
CA ARG A 781 -43.23 -39.05 -40.29
C ARG A 781 -42.86 -39.36 -41.75
N ARG A 782 -43.51 -40.36 -42.36
CA ARG A 782 -44.09 -40.24 -43.72
C ARG A 782 -45.17 -41.31 -43.98
N ARG A 783 -46.38 -40.80 -44.26
CA ARG A 783 -47.51 -41.26 -45.10
C ARG A 783 -47.69 -42.78 -45.36
N ALA A 784 -48.85 -43.34 -44.99
CA ALA A 784 -50.08 -43.44 -45.82
C ALA A 784 -51.08 -44.50 -45.24
N ARG A 785 -52.37 -44.12 -45.29
CA ARG A 785 -53.66 -44.83 -45.06
C ARG A 785 -53.83 -46.23 -45.74
N PRO A 786 -54.96 -46.96 -45.53
CA PRO A 786 -55.71 -47.29 -44.31
C PRO A 786 -56.31 -48.74 -44.34
N ALA A 787 -57.24 -49.02 -43.41
CA ALA A 787 -58.19 -50.15 -43.32
C ALA A 787 -57.65 -51.41 -42.61
N GLY A 788 -58.33 -52.01 -41.64
CA GLY A 788 -59.63 -51.75 -41.04
C GLY A 788 -59.89 -52.75 -39.91
N THR A 789 -61.05 -52.61 -39.25
CA THR A 789 -61.82 -53.68 -38.55
C THR A 789 -61.15 -54.38 -37.36
N THR A 790 -61.49 -54.00 -36.11
CA THR A 790 -62.60 -54.47 -35.25
C THR A 790 -62.20 -55.59 -34.29
N GLY A 791 -62.50 -55.37 -33.01
CA GLY A 791 -63.09 -56.38 -32.13
C GLY A 791 -62.12 -57.17 -31.26
N GLY A 792 -62.27 -57.01 -29.95
CA GLY A 792 -61.61 -57.81 -28.91
C GLY A 792 -61.37 -56.98 -27.67
#